data_AF-A0A177D4U5-F1
#
_entry.id   AF-A0A177D4U5-F1
#
_cell.length_a   1.000
_cell.length_b   1.000
_cell.length_c   1.000
_cell.angle_alpha   90.00
_cell.angle_beta   90.00
_cell.angle_gamma   90.00
#
_symmetry.space_group_name_H-M   'P 1'
#
loop_
_entity.id
_entity.type
_entity.pdbx_description
1 polymer ?
#
loop_
_entity_poly.entity_id
_entity_poly.type
_entity_poly.pdbx_seq_one_letter_code
_entity_poly.pdbx_strand_id
1 'polypeptide(L)'
;MRSYRLPLCVWSLWSTVSAQTESSGAQVQAALESLTITNVDDVRGNLHLPSASENYNVTWMSNNPSVISADGIVQRQGADTVVNLTAIIDQEGTTSNRTFSANVRQAVELEPFEGYAFAYFTNNTLAGEKIYLAASEGNNALDWRELNNGQPILASSEGTKGLRDPFVIRSPEGDRFYLLATDLSIGSGTSWGDAVRIGSLYLEIWESSDLKTWSQQRHVKVSPSTAGNTWAPEAYYDTDIGSYVVFWASSLYEESDTNRTGATYHRMLYVTTRDFVTFSEPEIWQDAKMSRIDTTVIQEGATFYRFTKDEGGTGTNCTDIIQERSDSLLAPVESWSQVAACIGRNAGTSNVEGPTVFKANPGDVHGEKYYLFVDEYTGRGYIPLETDDISKPNWKVSSSYKLPTSPRHGTVVPVTARELSGLTAQESAGLTARELAGLTAKTGSPVLPGLYADPNIAVFGENYYIYATTDGFPGWGGNVFYVWKSPDLVSWTRSAEPFLTLNGTNGNVPWATGNAWAPTIIERDGKYYFYFSGNNPEYDRKTIGVAVADSPEGPFTAQPKAMILNIGDSSNGNITTGQAIDPDVFQDPTTGKYYIFWGNGGSDITPALYAELTDDMLSLKNGTTRVITGLPEFREGIFMNYRKGLFHLTYSIDDTGSENYRVGYATSTSVHGPWTYHGIILQKNPSLGILATGHSSIINVPNTDDWYMAYHRFAIPNGNGTNRETTIDRVYFDDQGLIKPVVPTLESVPPETIPA
;
A
#
# COMPACT_ATOMS: atom_id res chain seq x y z
N MET A 1 -22.59 25.85 -90.15
CA MET A 1 -22.02 24.69 -89.44
C MET A 1 -22.21 24.95 -87.95
N ARG A 2 -23.13 24.21 -87.32
CA ARG A 2 -23.53 24.37 -85.92
C ARG A 2 -22.63 23.51 -85.05
N SER A 3 -22.07 24.11 -83.99
CA SER A 3 -21.28 23.45 -82.95
C SER A 3 -22.17 22.60 -82.04
N TYR A 4 -21.68 21.41 -81.71
CA TYR A 4 -22.36 20.41 -80.87
C TYR A 4 -22.32 20.78 -79.38
N ARG A 5 -23.43 20.48 -78.69
CA ARG A 5 -23.57 20.39 -77.23
C ARG A 5 -23.31 18.96 -76.77
N LEU A 6 -22.80 18.80 -75.53
CA LEU A 6 -22.99 17.69 -74.58
C LEU A 6 -22.42 18.12 -73.19
N PRO A 7 -22.75 17.47 -72.05
CA PRO A 7 -23.46 18.13 -70.94
C PRO A 7 -22.74 18.08 -69.57
N LEU A 8 -23.37 18.72 -68.57
CA LEU A 8 -23.02 18.74 -67.15
C LEU A 8 -22.80 17.36 -66.52
N CYS A 9 -21.83 17.29 -65.60
CA CYS A 9 -21.89 16.47 -64.38
C CYS A 9 -21.27 17.22 -63.20
N VAL A 10 -21.90 16.99 -62.04
CA VAL A 10 -21.67 17.54 -60.69
C VAL A 10 -20.53 16.78 -60.00
N TRP A 11 -20.24 17.14 -58.73
CA TRP A 11 -19.30 16.58 -57.72
C TRP A 11 -18.00 17.40 -57.62
N SER A 12 -17.57 17.95 -56.49
CA SER A 12 -17.91 17.74 -55.07
C SER A 12 -17.38 18.91 -54.22
N LEU A 13 -18.14 19.31 -53.19
CA LEU A 13 -17.65 20.12 -52.07
C LEU A 13 -16.64 19.31 -51.25
N TRP A 14 -15.51 19.93 -50.88
CA TRP A 14 -14.76 19.53 -49.68
C TRP A 14 -14.69 20.72 -48.73
N SER A 15 -15.14 20.44 -47.52
CA SER A 15 -15.31 21.29 -46.37
C SER A 15 -14.01 21.96 -45.94
N THR A 16 -14.06 23.28 -45.76
CA THR A 16 -13.18 23.95 -44.81
C THR A 16 -13.49 23.43 -43.41
N VAL A 17 -12.57 22.65 -42.85
CA VAL A 17 -12.55 22.40 -41.41
C VAL A 17 -12.30 23.76 -40.76
N SER A 18 -13.34 24.34 -40.16
CA SER A 18 -13.13 25.38 -39.15
C SER A 18 -12.51 24.69 -37.95
N ALA A 19 -11.20 24.85 -37.77
CA ALA A 19 -10.61 24.71 -36.45
C ALA A 19 -11.28 25.78 -35.57
N GLN A 20 -12.20 25.34 -34.69
CA GLN A 20 -12.68 26.19 -33.61
C GLN A 20 -11.47 26.58 -32.78
N THR A 21 -11.12 27.86 -32.83
CA THR A 21 -10.28 28.49 -31.81
C THR A 21 -11.12 28.51 -30.54
N GLU A 22 -10.82 27.61 -29.61
CA GLU A 22 -11.37 27.71 -28.25
C GLU A 22 -11.03 29.09 -27.68
N SER A 23 -12.00 29.72 -27.01
CA SER A 23 -11.79 31.03 -26.39
C SER A 23 -10.65 30.94 -25.36
N SER A 24 -9.78 31.96 -25.29
CA SER A 24 -8.64 32.01 -24.35
C SER A 24 -9.01 31.67 -22.90
N GLY A 25 -10.20 32.06 -22.42
CA GLY A 25 -10.68 31.71 -21.09
C GLY A 25 -10.90 30.20 -20.85
N ALA A 26 -11.28 29.43 -21.87
CA ALA A 26 -11.44 27.98 -21.76
C ALA A 26 -10.07 27.28 -21.64
N GLN A 27 -9.05 27.80 -22.34
CA GLN A 27 -7.68 27.28 -22.28
C GLN A 27 -7.03 27.56 -20.92
N VAL A 28 -7.26 28.74 -20.33
CA VAL A 28 -6.80 29.06 -18.97
C VAL A 28 -7.47 28.17 -17.94
N GLN A 29 -8.78 27.93 -18.08
CA GLN A 29 -9.50 27.04 -17.17
C GLN A 29 -8.99 25.61 -17.25
N ALA A 30 -8.75 25.09 -18.46
CA ALA A 30 -8.15 23.77 -18.66
C ALA A 30 -6.75 23.67 -18.04
N ALA A 31 -5.91 24.71 -18.17
CA ALA A 31 -4.59 24.77 -17.56
C ALA A 31 -4.65 24.80 -16.02
N LEU A 32 -5.65 25.47 -15.43
CA LEU A 32 -5.88 25.41 -13.98
C LEU A 32 -6.38 24.03 -13.56
N GLU A 33 -7.24 23.39 -14.35
CA GLU A 33 -7.81 22.05 -14.08
C GLU A 33 -6.77 20.93 -14.21
N SER A 34 -5.73 21.10 -15.04
CA SER A 34 -4.64 20.13 -15.17
C SER A 34 -3.60 20.20 -14.04
N LEU A 35 -3.59 21.27 -13.24
CA LEU A 35 -2.69 21.39 -12.09
C LEU A 35 -2.96 20.29 -11.06
N THR A 36 -1.88 19.67 -10.60
CA THR A 36 -1.87 18.70 -9.51
C THR A 36 -0.80 19.08 -8.49
N ILE A 37 -1.03 18.73 -7.23
CA ILE A 37 -0.05 18.88 -6.15
C ILE A 37 0.07 17.51 -5.49
N THR A 38 1.25 16.90 -5.56
CA THR A 38 1.53 15.61 -4.92
C THR A 38 1.30 15.72 -3.41
N ASN A 39 0.66 14.70 -2.81
CA ASN A 39 0.44 14.58 -1.37
C ASN A 39 -0.34 15.73 -0.72
N VAL A 40 -1.14 16.49 -1.48
CA VAL A 40 -1.90 17.63 -0.94
C VAL A 40 -2.86 17.24 0.19
N ASP A 41 -3.38 16.01 0.20
CA ASP A 41 -4.28 15.50 1.24
C ASP A 41 -3.55 14.84 2.46
N ASP A 42 -2.22 14.70 2.40
CA ASP A 42 -1.35 14.16 3.46
C ASP A 42 0.01 14.88 3.46
N VAL A 43 0.01 16.18 3.70
CA VAL A 43 1.22 17.02 3.62
C VAL A 43 2.09 16.78 4.85
N ARG A 44 3.23 16.12 4.64
CA ARG A 44 4.22 15.78 5.67
C ARG A 44 5.58 16.44 5.51
N GLY A 45 5.81 17.10 4.37
CA GLY A 45 7.02 17.86 4.08
C GLY A 45 6.76 18.91 3.01
N ASN A 46 7.80 19.54 2.49
CA ASN A 46 7.68 20.59 1.49
C ASN A 46 6.93 20.12 0.22
N LEU A 47 6.08 20.98 -0.33
CA LEU A 47 5.30 20.70 -1.54
C LEU A 47 6.03 21.20 -2.78
N HIS A 48 5.92 20.45 -3.88
CA HIS A 48 6.21 20.98 -5.20
C HIS A 48 4.98 21.71 -5.74
N LEU A 49 5.10 23.02 -5.97
CA LEU A 49 4.06 23.85 -6.55
C LEU A 49 4.46 24.23 -7.98
N PRO A 50 3.77 23.72 -9.03
CA PRO A 50 4.13 24.01 -10.41
C PRO A 50 4.13 25.51 -10.71
N SER A 51 5.22 26.02 -11.29
CA SER A 51 5.34 27.42 -11.71
C SER A 51 4.75 27.68 -13.10
N ALA A 52 4.35 26.63 -13.80
CA ALA A 52 3.68 26.69 -15.10
C ALA A 52 2.70 25.52 -15.26
N SER A 53 1.68 25.71 -16.10
CA SER A 53 0.77 24.68 -16.56
C SER A 53 0.41 24.97 -18.02
N GLU A 54 0.53 23.96 -18.89
CA GLU A 54 0.41 24.13 -20.35
C GLU A 54 1.36 25.26 -20.84
N ASN A 55 0.80 26.33 -21.42
CA ASN A 55 1.56 27.50 -21.90
C ASN A 55 1.46 28.71 -20.96
N TYR A 56 1.02 28.51 -19.72
CA TYR A 56 0.72 29.58 -18.78
C TYR A 56 1.63 29.54 -17.55
N ASN A 57 2.08 30.71 -17.10
CA ASN A 57 2.76 30.86 -15.81
C ASN A 57 1.72 30.79 -14.68
N VAL A 58 2.08 30.07 -13.62
CA VAL A 58 1.25 29.88 -12.43
C VAL A 58 1.95 30.53 -11.25
N THR A 59 1.22 31.35 -10.53
CA THR A 59 1.65 31.92 -9.24
C THR A 59 0.78 31.35 -8.12
N TRP A 60 1.33 31.29 -6.91
CA TRP A 60 0.66 30.65 -5.78
C TRP A 60 0.46 31.63 -4.63
N MET A 61 -0.66 31.46 -3.93
CA MET A 61 -0.98 32.16 -2.71
C MET A 61 -1.42 31.16 -1.65
N SER A 62 -0.97 31.37 -0.41
CA SER A 62 -1.42 30.59 0.74
C SER A 62 -2.29 31.46 1.64
N ASN A 63 -3.41 30.93 2.14
CA ASN A 63 -4.20 31.61 3.16
C ASN A 63 -3.54 31.57 4.55
N ASN A 64 -2.50 30.75 4.73
CA ASN A 64 -1.70 30.68 5.96
C ASN A 64 -0.20 30.51 5.63
N PRO A 65 0.49 31.58 5.19
CA PRO A 65 1.89 31.53 4.76
C PRO A 65 2.90 31.08 5.83
N SER A 66 2.52 31.11 7.12
CA SER A 66 3.34 30.59 8.21
C SER A 66 3.32 29.07 8.34
N VAL A 67 2.33 28.38 7.72
CA VAL A 67 2.22 26.91 7.73
C VAL A 67 2.63 26.34 6.37
N ILE A 68 2.14 26.91 5.27
CA ILE A 68 2.64 26.62 3.93
C ILE A 68 2.91 27.94 3.23
N SER A 69 4.15 28.21 2.85
CA SER A 69 4.51 29.41 2.10
C SER A 69 4.04 29.35 0.64
N ALA A 70 4.10 30.48 -0.07
CA ALA A 70 3.71 30.56 -1.49
C ALA A 70 4.62 29.74 -2.42
N ASP A 71 5.84 29.44 -1.98
CA ASP A 71 6.79 28.56 -2.68
C ASP A 71 6.76 27.12 -2.15
N GLY A 72 5.78 26.76 -1.30
CA GLY A 72 5.52 25.37 -0.88
C GLY A 72 6.40 24.86 0.27
N ILE A 73 7.09 25.74 1.00
CA ILE A 73 7.78 25.37 2.25
C ILE A 73 6.75 25.13 3.33
N VAL A 74 6.83 23.97 3.99
CA VAL A 74 5.87 23.52 5.00
C VAL A 74 6.47 23.60 6.39
N GLN A 75 5.70 24.11 7.34
CA GLN A 75 6.01 24.15 8.76
C GLN A 75 4.88 23.44 9.51
N ARG A 76 5.10 22.18 9.90
CA ARG A 76 4.10 21.35 10.58
C ARG A 76 3.83 21.87 11.99
N GLN A 77 2.55 21.89 12.36
CA GLN A 77 2.08 22.40 13.65
C GLN A 77 1.88 21.26 14.66
N GLY A 78 1.59 21.57 15.92
CA GLY A 78 1.28 20.54 16.94
C GLY A 78 -0.05 19.81 16.76
N ALA A 79 -0.80 20.10 15.69
CA ALA A 79 -2.06 19.45 15.31
C ALA A 79 -2.23 19.51 13.79
N ASP A 80 -3.05 18.60 13.25
CA ASP A 80 -3.44 18.61 11.84
C ASP A 80 -4.06 19.97 11.47
N THR A 81 -3.61 20.56 10.37
CA THR A 81 -3.97 21.92 9.95
C THR A 81 -4.29 21.94 8.46
N VAL A 82 -5.46 22.45 8.09
CA VAL A 82 -5.83 22.65 6.69
C VAL A 82 -5.38 24.04 6.22
N VAL A 83 -4.69 24.09 5.08
CA VAL A 83 -4.21 25.31 4.43
C VAL A 83 -4.72 25.35 2.99
N ASN A 84 -5.34 26.45 2.59
CA ASN A 84 -5.79 26.63 1.22
C ASN A 84 -4.67 27.26 0.39
N LEU A 85 -4.25 26.56 -0.66
CA LEU A 85 -3.30 27.01 -1.66
C LEU A 85 -4.05 27.38 -2.94
N THR A 86 -3.92 28.63 -3.37
CA THR A 86 -4.58 29.15 -4.56
C THR A 86 -3.56 29.32 -5.69
N ALA A 87 -3.69 28.52 -6.74
CA ALA A 87 -3.01 28.71 -8.02
C ALA A 87 -3.68 29.83 -8.81
N ILE A 88 -2.89 30.71 -9.41
CA ILE A 88 -3.35 31.92 -10.10
C ILE A 88 -2.66 32.01 -11.47
N ILE A 89 -3.47 32.13 -12.52
CA ILE A 89 -3.04 32.45 -13.88
C ILE A 89 -3.60 33.83 -14.24
N ASP A 90 -2.71 34.75 -14.60
CA ASP A 90 -3.07 36.06 -15.15
C ASP A 90 -2.78 36.07 -16.66
N GLN A 91 -3.84 36.22 -17.47
CA GLN A 91 -3.72 36.38 -18.91
C GLN A 91 -4.39 37.69 -19.33
N GLU A 92 -3.61 38.60 -19.92
CA GLU A 92 -4.08 39.88 -20.49
C GLU A 92 -4.91 40.73 -19.50
N GLY A 93 -4.61 40.67 -18.20
CA GLY A 93 -5.31 41.41 -17.14
C GLY A 93 -6.58 40.72 -16.63
N THR A 94 -6.84 39.47 -17.04
CA THR A 94 -7.88 38.62 -16.47
C THR A 94 -7.25 37.56 -15.58
N THR A 95 -7.54 37.64 -14.28
CA THR A 95 -7.07 36.67 -13.29
C THR A 95 -8.05 35.52 -13.15
N SER A 96 -7.57 34.29 -13.35
CA SER A 96 -8.28 33.05 -13.04
C SER A 96 -7.53 32.28 -11.96
N ASN A 97 -8.25 31.54 -11.11
CA ASN A 97 -7.62 30.81 -10.02
C ASN A 97 -8.29 29.46 -9.72
N ARG A 98 -7.53 28.58 -9.07
CA ARG A 98 -7.97 27.30 -8.52
C ARG A 98 -7.41 27.13 -7.12
N THR A 99 -8.24 26.68 -6.19
CA THR A 99 -7.81 26.45 -4.81
C THR A 99 -7.72 24.96 -4.50
N PHE A 100 -6.65 24.58 -3.83
CA PHE A 100 -6.36 23.25 -3.29
C PHE A 100 -6.41 23.32 -1.77
N SER A 101 -7.04 22.33 -1.13
CA SER A 101 -7.12 22.21 0.32
C SER A 101 -5.99 21.29 0.79
N ALA A 102 -4.88 21.86 1.23
CA ALA A 102 -3.72 21.12 1.71
C ALA A 102 -3.90 20.69 3.17
N ASN A 103 -3.82 19.39 3.44
CA ASN A 103 -4.03 18.81 4.78
C ASN A 103 -2.67 18.52 5.43
N VAL A 104 -2.18 19.47 6.22
CA VAL A 104 -0.87 19.38 6.88
C VAL A 104 -0.97 18.54 8.14
N ARG A 105 -0.20 17.47 8.21
CA ARG A 105 -0.17 16.58 9.36
C ARG A 105 0.60 17.18 10.52
N GLN A 106 0.15 16.90 11.73
CA GLN A 106 0.83 17.30 12.96
C GLN A 106 2.32 16.91 12.93
N ALA A 107 3.19 17.77 13.46
CA ALA A 107 4.61 17.50 13.58
C ALA A 107 4.86 16.28 14.47
N VAL A 108 5.91 15.51 14.15
CA VAL A 108 6.35 14.37 14.95
C VAL A 108 7.62 14.76 15.70
N GLU A 109 7.70 14.36 16.95
CA GLU A 109 8.94 14.45 17.73
C GLU A 109 9.71 13.13 17.57
N LEU A 110 10.92 13.21 17.00
CA LEU A 110 11.74 12.03 16.76
C LEU A 110 12.39 11.58 18.07
N GLU A 111 12.16 10.32 18.45
CA GLU A 111 12.79 9.71 19.62
C GLU A 111 14.31 9.55 19.41
N PRO A 112 15.10 9.41 20.49
CA PRO A 112 16.52 9.08 20.37
C PRO A 112 16.77 7.83 19.54
N PHE A 113 17.84 7.84 18.76
CA PHE A 113 18.28 6.67 18.01
C PHE A 113 18.97 5.67 18.95
N GLU A 114 18.53 4.41 18.89
CA GLU A 114 19.04 3.31 19.73
C GLU A 114 19.47 2.09 18.90
N GLY A 115 19.56 2.25 17.58
CA GLY A 115 20.11 1.26 16.68
C GLY A 115 20.12 1.73 15.25
N TYR A 116 20.28 0.77 14.34
CA TYR A 116 20.44 1.02 12.92
C TYR A 116 19.68 -0.03 12.10
N ALA A 117 19.23 0.37 10.92
CA ALA A 117 18.79 -0.52 9.87
C ALA A 117 19.79 -0.45 8.70
N PHE A 118 19.99 -1.57 8.00
CA PHE A 118 20.94 -1.69 6.91
C PHE A 118 20.27 -2.38 5.72
N ALA A 119 20.00 -1.62 4.65
CA ALA A 119 19.47 -2.14 3.39
C ALA A 119 20.62 -2.51 2.46
N TYR A 120 20.56 -3.68 1.81
CA TYR A 120 21.63 -4.19 0.95
C TYR A 120 21.10 -5.15 -0.12
N PHE A 121 21.91 -5.46 -1.13
CA PHE A 121 21.70 -6.62 -2.02
C PHE A 121 22.85 -7.62 -1.85
N THR A 122 22.78 -8.82 -2.44
CA THR A 122 23.72 -9.90 -2.05
C THR A 122 24.72 -10.34 -3.11
N ASN A 123 24.36 -10.40 -4.39
CA ASN A 123 25.27 -10.83 -5.47
C ASN A 123 24.69 -10.52 -6.86
N ASN A 124 25.40 -10.93 -7.92
CA ASN A 124 25.05 -10.70 -9.32
C ASN A 124 24.17 -11.83 -9.92
N THR A 125 23.25 -12.39 -9.14
CA THR A 125 22.28 -13.40 -9.62
C THR A 125 20.86 -12.84 -9.52
N LEU A 126 19.92 -13.39 -10.31
CA LEU A 126 18.50 -12.99 -10.23
C LEU A 126 17.91 -13.06 -8.81
N ALA A 127 18.40 -13.97 -7.97
CA ALA A 127 17.96 -14.08 -6.58
C ALA A 127 18.63 -13.04 -5.66
N GLY A 128 19.90 -12.71 -5.94
CA GLY A 128 20.68 -11.78 -5.13
C GLY A 128 20.51 -10.31 -5.49
N GLU A 129 20.01 -10.01 -6.70
CA GLU A 129 19.65 -8.66 -7.18
C GLU A 129 18.24 -8.28 -6.71
N LYS A 130 18.07 -8.33 -5.38
CA LYS A 130 16.87 -7.99 -4.63
C LYS A 130 17.31 -7.25 -3.37
N ILE A 131 16.39 -6.53 -2.74
CA ILE A 131 16.73 -5.77 -1.54
C ILE A 131 16.46 -6.60 -0.29
N TYR A 132 17.47 -6.65 0.58
CA TYR A 132 17.47 -7.31 1.88
C TYR A 132 17.62 -6.23 2.95
N LEU A 133 17.23 -6.57 4.18
CA LEU A 133 17.31 -5.67 5.32
C LEU A 133 17.95 -6.40 6.51
N ALA A 134 18.82 -5.70 7.22
CA ALA A 134 19.37 -6.10 8.50
C ALA A 134 19.09 -5.01 9.55
N ALA A 135 19.16 -5.38 10.81
CA ALA A 135 19.12 -4.44 11.93
C ALA A 135 20.30 -4.69 12.86
N SER A 136 20.75 -3.65 13.55
CA SER A 136 21.78 -3.80 14.56
C SER A 136 21.27 -4.54 15.81
N GLU A 137 22.18 -5.11 16.57
CA GLU A 137 21.93 -5.64 17.92
C GLU A 137 22.07 -4.51 18.94
N GLY A 138 20.96 -3.79 19.17
CA GLY A 138 20.94 -2.58 20.00
C GLY A 138 21.68 -1.43 19.33
N ASN A 139 22.20 -0.50 20.14
CA ASN A 139 22.92 0.68 19.66
C ASN A 139 24.38 0.33 19.32
N ASN A 140 24.55 -0.49 18.29
CA ASN A 140 25.83 -1.06 17.89
C ASN A 140 25.99 -1.07 16.36
N ALA A 141 26.78 -0.14 15.84
CA ALA A 141 27.04 -0.03 14.41
C ALA A 141 27.77 -1.23 13.78
N LEU A 142 28.33 -2.16 14.58
CA LEU A 142 29.21 -3.23 14.11
C LEU A 142 28.68 -4.65 14.38
N ASP A 143 27.50 -4.83 14.98
CA ASP A 143 26.86 -6.15 15.17
C ASP A 143 25.45 -6.16 14.62
N TRP A 144 25.23 -7.00 13.60
CA TRP A 144 24.02 -7.01 12.80
C TRP A 144 23.36 -8.38 12.81
N ARG A 145 22.03 -8.35 12.63
CA ARG A 145 21.20 -9.51 12.34
C ARG A 145 20.44 -9.31 11.04
N GLU A 146 20.46 -10.33 10.20
CA GLU A 146 19.64 -10.37 9.00
C GLU A 146 18.16 -10.47 9.39
N LEU A 147 17.31 -9.64 8.78
CA LEU A 147 15.87 -9.67 8.99
C LEU A 147 15.21 -10.60 7.98
N ASN A 148 13.91 -10.84 8.15
CA ASN A 148 13.10 -11.67 7.26
C ASN A 148 13.72 -13.05 6.97
N ASN A 149 14.38 -13.65 7.97
CA ASN A 149 15.09 -14.92 7.86
C ASN A 149 16.11 -14.96 6.70
N GLY A 150 16.77 -13.82 6.41
CA GLY A 150 17.72 -13.68 5.32
C GLY A 150 17.08 -13.70 3.94
N GLN A 151 15.76 -13.53 3.83
CA GLN A 151 15.04 -13.39 2.56
C GLN A 151 14.90 -11.92 2.16
N PRO A 152 14.81 -11.60 0.85
CA PRO A 152 14.65 -10.23 0.40
C PRO A 152 13.31 -9.66 0.86
N ILE A 153 13.29 -8.36 1.16
CA ILE A 153 12.09 -7.58 1.51
C ILE A 153 11.45 -6.92 0.29
N LEU A 154 12.22 -6.66 -0.78
CA LEU A 154 11.71 -6.09 -2.03
C LEU A 154 12.30 -6.82 -3.24
N ALA A 155 11.48 -6.98 -4.27
CA ALA A 155 11.86 -7.44 -5.59
C ALA A 155 11.20 -6.53 -6.63
N SER A 156 11.85 -6.33 -7.77
CA SER A 156 11.32 -5.47 -8.83
C SER A 156 10.33 -6.22 -9.71
N SER A 157 9.20 -5.60 -10.02
CA SER A 157 8.27 -6.03 -11.10
C SER A 157 8.52 -5.28 -12.42
N GLU A 158 9.19 -4.14 -12.35
CA GLU A 158 9.43 -3.21 -13.48
C GLU A 158 10.87 -3.29 -14.02
N GLY A 159 11.12 -2.56 -15.11
CA GLY A 159 12.46 -2.38 -15.64
C GLY A 159 13.17 -3.68 -16.01
N THR A 160 14.45 -3.78 -15.63
CA THR A 160 15.28 -4.98 -15.80
C THR A 160 14.97 -6.08 -14.79
N LYS A 161 14.12 -5.79 -13.79
CA LYS A 161 13.73 -6.66 -12.67
C LYS A 161 14.84 -7.01 -11.67
N GLY A 162 16.02 -6.41 -11.81
CA GLY A 162 17.09 -6.49 -10.82
C GLY A 162 17.16 -5.22 -9.99
N LEU A 163 17.32 -5.38 -8.68
CA LEU A 163 17.53 -4.27 -7.74
C LEU A 163 18.92 -4.34 -7.14
N ARG A 164 19.66 -3.24 -7.26
CA ARG A 164 21.02 -3.10 -6.75
C ARG A 164 21.19 -1.75 -6.08
N ASP A 165 22.25 -1.65 -5.28
CA ASP A 165 22.71 -0.41 -4.66
C ASP A 165 21.58 0.33 -3.90
N PRO A 166 20.86 -0.33 -2.96
CA PRO A 166 19.76 0.31 -2.26
C PRO A 166 20.23 1.46 -1.38
N PHE A 167 19.58 2.60 -1.54
CA PHE A 167 19.74 3.77 -0.68
C PHE A 167 18.48 4.07 0.08
N VAL A 168 18.61 4.25 1.40
CA VAL A 168 17.49 4.60 2.28
C VAL A 168 17.78 5.93 2.96
N ILE A 169 16.80 6.83 2.96
CA ILE A 169 16.87 8.12 3.68
C ILE A 169 15.59 8.36 4.47
N ARG A 170 15.73 8.84 5.71
CA ARG A 170 14.62 9.34 6.51
C ARG A 170 14.29 10.78 6.11
N SER A 171 13.01 11.13 6.03
CA SER A 171 12.57 12.51 5.81
C SER A 171 13.08 13.43 6.92
N PRO A 172 13.32 14.73 6.64
CA PRO A 172 13.75 15.68 7.66
C PRO A 172 12.73 15.85 8.79
N GLU A 173 11.44 15.58 8.53
CA GLU A 173 10.38 15.59 9.54
C GLU A 173 10.36 14.33 10.41
N GLY A 174 11.11 13.29 10.03
CA GLY A 174 11.39 12.13 10.85
C GLY A 174 10.43 10.94 10.71
N ASP A 175 9.29 11.11 10.04
CA ASP A 175 8.18 10.14 10.01
C ASP A 175 7.98 9.38 8.69
N ARG A 176 8.90 9.54 7.73
CA ARG A 176 8.93 8.79 6.46
C ARG A 176 10.34 8.32 6.13
N PHE A 177 10.42 7.23 5.37
CA PHE A 177 11.62 6.73 4.73
C PHE A 177 11.38 6.60 3.23
N TYR A 178 12.40 6.91 2.44
CA TYR A 178 12.42 6.66 1.01
C TYR A 178 13.53 5.68 0.69
N LEU A 179 13.24 4.69 -0.15
CA LEU A 179 14.22 3.76 -0.69
C LEU A 179 14.36 3.98 -2.19
N LEU A 180 15.60 4.18 -2.65
CA LEU A 180 15.98 4.23 -4.05
C LEU A 180 16.84 3.01 -4.39
N ALA A 181 16.74 2.48 -5.60
CA ALA A 181 17.60 1.42 -6.07
C ALA A 181 17.93 1.57 -7.57
N THR A 182 19.09 1.07 -7.95
CA THR A 182 19.50 0.88 -9.35
C THR A 182 18.61 -0.19 -10.00
N ASP A 183 17.95 0.15 -11.11
CA ASP A 183 17.32 -0.83 -12.00
C ASP A 183 18.38 -1.53 -12.87
N LEU A 184 18.93 -2.63 -12.37
CA LEU A 184 19.96 -3.40 -13.05
C LEU A 184 19.92 -4.88 -12.68
N SER A 185 19.81 -5.74 -13.69
CA SER A 185 20.04 -7.18 -13.55
C SER A 185 21.21 -7.69 -14.40
N ILE A 186 22.36 -7.93 -13.76
CA ILE A 186 23.47 -8.69 -14.34
C ILE A 186 23.13 -10.20 -14.33
N GLY A 187 22.38 -10.66 -13.32
CA GLY A 187 21.94 -12.04 -13.19
C GLY A 187 21.08 -12.54 -14.36
N SER A 188 20.47 -11.64 -15.12
CA SER A 188 19.73 -11.93 -16.35
C SER A 188 20.61 -12.33 -17.54
N GLY A 189 21.93 -12.13 -17.44
CA GLY A 189 22.89 -12.33 -18.53
C GLY A 189 23.33 -11.04 -19.23
N THR A 190 22.86 -9.87 -18.78
CA THR A 190 23.32 -8.57 -19.26
C THR A 190 24.82 -8.39 -18.97
N SER A 191 25.60 -8.03 -19.99
CA SER A 191 27.03 -7.78 -19.83
C SER A 191 27.28 -6.45 -19.13
N TRP A 192 28.36 -6.32 -18.36
CA TRP A 192 28.75 -5.03 -17.76
C TRP A 192 28.90 -3.92 -18.81
N GLY A 193 29.44 -4.24 -19.99
CA GLY A 193 29.58 -3.27 -21.07
C GLY A 193 28.24 -2.76 -21.60
N ASP A 194 27.24 -3.64 -21.74
CA ASP A 194 25.89 -3.23 -22.13
C ASP A 194 25.16 -2.51 -21.00
N ALA A 195 25.38 -2.91 -19.75
CA ALA A 195 24.79 -2.26 -18.58
C ALA A 195 25.28 -0.80 -18.43
N VAL A 196 26.54 -0.51 -18.78
CA VAL A 196 27.07 0.88 -18.85
C VAL A 196 26.50 1.64 -20.05
N ARG A 197 26.47 0.99 -21.22
CA ARG A 197 26.27 1.67 -22.50
C ARG A 197 24.80 1.86 -22.86
N ILE A 198 23.96 0.88 -22.55
CA ILE A 198 22.54 0.81 -22.93
C ILE A 198 21.67 0.29 -21.77
N GLY A 199 22.10 0.52 -20.53
CA GLY A 199 21.37 0.13 -19.33
C GLY A 199 20.14 0.99 -19.05
N SER A 200 19.52 0.75 -17.89
CA SER A 200 18.33 1.46 -17.48
C SER A 200 18.60 2.94 -17.21
N LEU A 201 17.64 3.78 -17.61
CA LEU A 201 17.65 5.22 -17.34
C LEU A 201 16.76 5.61 -16.13
N TYR A 202 16.35 4.60 -15.37
CA TYR A 202 15.33 4.70 -14.35
C TYR A 202 15.88 4.38 -12.96
N LEU A 203 15.23 4.97 -11.96
CA LEU A 203 15.32 4.60 -10.55
C LEU A 203 14.09 3.81 -10.16
N GLU A 204 14.28 2.91 -9.20
CA GLU A 204 13.18 2.27 -8.50
C GLU A 204 13.00 2.90 -7.13
N ILE A 205 11.79 3.37 -6.82
CA ILE A 205 11.51 4.18 -5.63
C ILE A 205 10.35 3.60 -4.83
N TRP A 206 10.56 3.48 -3.51
CA TRP A 206 9.55 3.12 -2.53
C TRP A 206 9.55 4.11 -1.37
N GLU A 207 8.44 4.17 -0.65
CA GLU A 207 8.32 4.89 0.62
C GLU A 207 7.79 3.98 1.73
N SER A 208 8.18 4.27 2.97
CA SER A 208 7.78 3.53 4.16
C SER A 208 7.65 4.48 5.35
N SER A 209 6.88 4.10 6.37
CA SER A 209 6.87 4.76 7.68
C SER A 209 7.55 3.94 8.77
N ASP A 210 7.95 2.69 8.49
CA ASP A 210 8.38 1.71 9.50
C ASP A 210 9.56 0.82 9.04
N LEU A 211 10.10 1.04 7.83
CA LEU A 211 11.13 0.25 7.14
C LEU A 211 10.76 -1.21 6.86
N LYS A 212 9.51 -1.62 7.11
CA LYS A 212 9.01 -2.97 6.86
C LYS A 212 7.99 -3.00 5.75
N THR A 213 7.05 -2.07 5.81
CA THR A 213 5.94 -1.92 4.90
C THR A 213 6.32 -0.85 3.92
N TRP A 214 6.39 -1.21 2.65
CA TRP A 214 6.81 -0.32 1.57
C TRP A 214 5.64 -0.08 0.62
N SER A 215 5.59 1.10 0.03
CA SER A 215 4.61 1.46 -0.99
C SER A 215 4.68 0.55 -2.22
N GLN A 216 3.84 0.80 -3.22
CA GLN A 216 4.08 0.24 -4.55
C GLN A 216 5.39 0.80 -5.14
N GLN A 217 6.03 -0.02 -5.97
CA GLN A 217 7.22 0.34 -6.73
C GLN A 217 6.89 1.46 -7.72
N ARG A 218 7.72 2.51 -7.73
CA ARG A 218 7.72 3.53 -8.78
C ARG A 218 8.94 3.39 -9.66
N HIS A 219 8.73 3.19 -10.95
CA HIS A 219 9.78 3.12 -11.98
C HIS A 219 9.93 4.49 -12.66
N VAL A 220 10.91 5.28 -12.20
CA VAL A 220 11.00 6.72 -12.54
C VAL A 220 12.23 7.00 -13.40
N LYS A 221 12.02 7.55 -14.60
CA LYS A 221 13.13 8.00 -15.46
C LYS A 221 13.71 9.29 -14.91
N VAL A 222 15.00 9.29 -14.60
CA VAL A 222 15.73 10.51 -14.15
C VAL A 222 16.91 10.85 -15.05
N SER A 223 17.45 9.86 -15.78
CA SER A 223 18.58 10.08 -16.66
C SER A 223 18.16 10.64 -18.02
N PRO A 224 18.96 11.56 -18.62
CA PRO A 224 18.70 12.09 -19.95
C PRO A 224 18.79 10.99 -21.01
N SER A 225 18.20 11.20 -22.20
CA SER A 225 18.26 10.22 -23.30
C SER A 225 19.68 9.92 -23.79
N THR A 226 20.61 10.86 -23.59
CA THR A 226 22.05 10.74 -23.90
C THR A 226 22.82 9.91 -22.87
N ALA A 227 22.21 9.55 -21.75
CA ALA A 227 22.83 8.67 -20.76
C ALA A 227 22.90 7.22 -21.23
N GLY A 228 23.89 6.50 -20.71
CA GLY A 228 24.03 5.06 -20.87
C GLY A 228 23.35 4.25 -19.77
N ASN A 229 23.21 4.80 -18.55
CA ASN A 229 22.77 4.07 -17.38
C ASN A 229 22.37 5.02 -16.21
N THR A 230 21.79 4.48 -15.13
CA THR A 230 21.51 5.21 -13.88
C THR A 230 21.93 4.34 -12.70
N TRP A 231 23.13 4.53 -12.16
CA TRP A 231 23.71 3.61 -11.18
C TRP A 231 24.00 4.23 -9.82
N ALA A 232 23.80 3.41 -8.78
CA ALA A 232 24.07 3.72 -7.38
C ALA A 232 23.43 5.04 -6.95
N PRO A 233 22.09 5.15 -7.01
CA PRO A 233 21.40 6.36 -6.60
C PRO A 233 21.51 6.55 -5.09
N GLU A 234 21.89 7.74 -4.67
CA GLU A 234 21.69 8.21 -3.30
C GLU A 234 20.97 9.55 -3.29
N ALA A 235 20.52 9.98 -2.12
CA ALA A 235 19.90 11.28 -1.93
C ALA A 235 20.38 11.95 -0.65
N TYR A 236 20.38 13.28 -0.65
CA TYR A 236 20.62 14.07 0.57
C TYR A 236 19.62 15.22 0.63
N TYR A 237 19.05 15.50 1.80
CA TYR A 237 18.15 16.63 1.97
C TYR A 237 18.94 17.92 2.23
N ASP A 238 18.92 18.85 1.28
CA ASP A 238 19.57 20.15 1.40
C ASP A 238 18.58 21.17 1.95
N THR A 239 18.84 21.62 3.19
CA THR A 239 17.98 22.55 3.92
C THR A 239 17.96 23.95 3.31
N ASP A 240 19.01 24.36 2.61
CA ASP A 240 19.11 25.72 2.05
C ASP A 240 18.15 25.90 0.86
N ILE A 241 17.88 24.81 0.13
CA ILE A 241 16.92 24.78 -0.99
C ILE A 241 15.62 24.05 -0.63
N GLY A 242 15.52 23.47 0.55
CA GLY A 242 14.35 22.75 1.06
C GLY A 242 13.93 21.58 0.16
N SER A 243 14.90 20.85 -0.37
CA SER A 243 14.68 19.77 -1.36
C SER A 243 15.72 18.65 -1.20
N TYR A 244 15.35 17.44 -1.60
CA TYR A 244 16.30 16.34 -1.79
C TYR A 244 17.10 16.56 -3.07
N VAL A 245 18.41 16.39 -2.97
CA VAL A 245 19.33 16.24 -4.09
C VAL A 245 19.54 14.74 -4.29
N VAL A 246 19.00 14.18 -5.37
CA VAL A 246 19.16 12.77 -5.74
C VAL A 246 20.25 12.68 -6.79
N PHE A 247 21.27 11.86 -6.57
CA PHE A 247 22.46 11.80 -7.42
C PHE A 247 22.89 10.36 -7.73
N TRP A 248 23.47 10.15 -8.91
CA TRP A 248 23.83 8.83 -9.44
C TRP A 248 24.96 8.94 -10.48
N ALA A 249 25.59 7.81 -10.82
CA ALA A 249 26.62 7.76 -11.85
C ALA A 249 26.07 7.39 -13.22
N SER A 250 26.47 8.11 -14.27
CA SER A 250 26.11 7.78 -15.66
C SER A 250 27.22 8.10 -16.64
N SER A 251 27.42 7.21 -17.61
CA SER A 251 28.12 7.54 -18.85
C SER A 251 27.22 8.43 -19.72
N LEU A 252 27.75 9.49 -20.32
CA LEU A 252 26.99 10.39 -21.19
C LEU A 252 27.60 10.43 -22.59
N TYR A 253 26.75 10.35 -23.60
CA TYR A 253 27.11 10.33 -25.01
C TYR A 253 26.68 11.62 -25.71
N GLU A 254 27.32 11.94 -26.83
CA GLU A 254 26.85 13.03 -27.70
C GLU A 254 25.47 12.70 -28.26
N GLU A 255 24.59 13.69 -28.45
CA GLU A 255 23.25 13.48 -29.02
C GLU A 255 23.27 12.77 -30.38
N SER A 256 24.35 12.99 -31.15
CA SER A 256 24.56 12.34 -32.45
C SER A 256 24.99 10.87 -32.35
N ASP A 257 25.55 10.43 -31.22
CA ASP A 257 25.99 9.05 -30.99
C ASP A 257 24.86 8.17 -30.46
N THR A 258 23.83 8.00 -31.29
CA THR A 258 22.64 7.20 -30.97
C THR A 258 22.94 5.72 -30.70
N ASN A 259 24.08 5.20 -31.18
CA ASN A 259 24.53 3.82 -30.92
C ASN A 259 25.42 3.70 -29.68
N ARG A 260 25.77 4.83 -29.05
CA ARG A 260 26.56 4.95 -27.82
C ARG A 260 27.91 4.23 -27.90
N THR A 261 28.60 4.38 -29.03
CA THR A 261 29.86 3.68 -29.33
C THR A 261 31.11 4.50 -29.02
N GLY A 262 30.95 5.81 -28.84
CA GLY A 262 32.03 6.73 -28.50
C GLY A 262 32.63 6.44 -27.13
N ALA A 263 33.91 6.76 -26.98
CA ALA A 263 34.57 6.71 -25.68
C ALA A 263 33.98 7.79 -24.76
N THR A 264 33.59 7.39 -23.55
CA THR A 264 33.09 8.27 -22.51
C THR A 264 33.47 7.69 -21.14
N TYR A 265 33.04 8.33 -20.07
CA TYR A 265 33.28 7.95 -18.68
C TYR A 265 32.08 8.36 -17.82
N HIS A 266 31.94 7.74 -16.64
CA HIS A 266 30.89 8.11 -15.71
C HIS A 266 31.13 9.49 -15.10
N ARG A 267 30.08 10.30 -15.10
CA ARG A 267 29.94 11.54 -14.35
C ARG A 267 28.87 11.32 -13.27
N MET A 268 28.99 12.03 -12.16
CA MET A 268 27.88 12.07 -11.20
C MET A 268 26.89 13.12 -11.67
N LEU A 269 25.65 12.69 -11.87
CA LEU A 269 24.51 13.56 -12.18
C LEU A 269 23.67 13.76 -10.93
N TYR A 270 22.83 14.78 -10.94
CA TYR A 270 21.82 14.99 -9.90
C TYR A 270 20.52 15.57 -10.46
N VAL A 271 19.44 15.35 -9.71
CA VAL A 271 18.17 16.08 -9.81
C VAL A 271 17.77 16.56 -8.44
N THR A 272 16.84 17.52 -8.39
CA THR A 272 16.18 17.93 -7.15
C THR A 272 14.74 17.45 -7.12
N THR A 273 14.25 17.09 -5.94
CA THR A 273 12.85 16.72 -5.71
C THR A 273 12.43 17.09 -4.29
N ARG A 274 11.13 17.31 -4.07
CA ARG A 274 10.56 17.45 -2.72
C ARG A 274 9.73 16.25 -2.29
N ASP A 275 9.29 15.43 -3.25
CA ASP A 275 8.25 14.41 -3.07
C ASP A 275 8.63 13.03 -3.65
N PHE A 276 9.80 12.92 -4.30
CA PHE A 276 10.22 11.75 -5.07
C PHE A 276 9.22 11.33 -6.18
N VAL A 277 8.38 12.26 -6.63
CA VAL A 277 7.44 12.09 -7.75
C VAL A 277 7.80 13.07 -8.86
N THR A 278 8.04 14.33 -8.48
CA THR A 278 8.39 15.42 -9.37
C THR A 278 9.87 15.71 -9.24
N PHE A 279 10.60 15.63 -10.34
CA PHE A 279 12.05 15.83 -10.39
C PHE A 279 12.38 17.01 -11.30
N SER A 280 13.44 17.75 -10.97
CA SER A 280 14.03 18.71 -11.89
C SER A 280 14.67 18.00 -13.09
N GLU A 281 15.04 18.78 -14.11
CA GLU A 281 15.94 18.28 -15.15
C GLU A 281 17.28 17.85 -14.54
N PRO A 282 17.93 16.81 -15.10
CA PRO A 282 19.20 16.32 -14.60
C PRO A 282 20.36 17.25 -14.96
N GLU A 283 21.22 17.50 -13.98
CA GLU A 283 22.43 18.30 -14.12
C GLU A 283 23.68 17.47 -13.78
N ILE A 284 24.84 17.90 -14.30
CA ILE A 284 26.12 17.28 -13.96
C ILE A 284 26.61 17.87 -12.63
N TRP A 285 26.78 17.01 -11.63
CA TRP A 285 27.33 17.40 -10.32
C TRP A 285 28.85 17.25 -10.27
N GLN A 286 29.38 16.13 -10.77
CA GLN A 286 30.81 15.86 -10.78
C GLN A 286 31.28 15.50 -12.19
N ASP A 287 32.14 16.35 -12.74
CA ASP A 287 32.90 16.07 -13.96
C ASP A 287 34.37 16.41 -13.77
N ALA A 288 35.10 15.45 -13.19
CA ALA A 288 36.55 15.51 -13.01
C ALA A 288 37.33 15.13 -14.29
N LYS A 289 36.66 15.02 -15.45
CA LYS A 289 37.23 14.53 -16.72
C LYS A 289 37.76 13.10 -16.67
N MET A 290 37.22 12.32 -15.75
CA MET A 290 37.56 10.93 -15.47
C MET A 290 36.38 10.24 -14.78
N SER A 291 36.33 8.91 -14.84
CA SER A 291 35.21 8.15 -14.31
C SER A 291 35.12 8.26 -12.78
N ARG A 292 33.94 8.61 -12.28
CA ARG A 292 33.58 8.60 -10.85
C ARG A 292 32.25 7.89 -10.68
N ILE A 293 32.15 7.03 -9.66
CA ILE A 293 30.94 6.27 -9.34
C ILE A 293 30.72 6.23 -7.81
N ASP A 294 29.57 5.71 -7.40
CA ASP A 294 29.24 5.37 -6.01
C ASP A 294 29.60 6.49 -5.02
N THR A 295 28.90 7.62 -5.14
CA THR A 295 29.09 8.72 -4.17
C THR A 295 28.15 8.55 -3.00
N THR A 296 28.62 8.85 -1.80
CA THR A 296 27.81 9.02 -0.59
C THR A 296 28.17 10.32 0.13
N VAL A 297 27.23 10.91 0.88
CA VAL A 297 27.33 12.25 1.47
C VAL A 297 26.93 12.26 2.94
N ILE A 298 27.67 13.00 3.76
CA ILE A 298 27.28 13.38 5.13
C ILE A 298 27.62 14.85 5.38
N GLN A 299 26.81 15.53 6.18
CA GLN A 299 27.10 16.88 6.66
C GLN A 299 27.52 16.84 8.13
N GLU A 300 28.59 17.54 8.49
CA GLU A 300 28.99 17.77 9.88
C GLU A 300 29.15 19.28 10.11
N GLY A 301 28.29 19.83 10.98
CA GLY A 301 28.17 21.27 11.13
C GLY A 301 27.72 21.91 9.82
N ALA A 302 28.48 22.90 9.33
CA ALA A 302 28.20 23.58 8.06
C ALA A 302 28.91 22.95 6.85
N THR A 303 29.70 21.89 7.05
CA THR A 303 30.54 21.31 5.99
C THR A 303 29.98 19.98 5.52
N PHE A 304 29.80 19.86 4.22
CA PHE A 304 29.52 18.61 3.54
C PHE A 304 30.80 17.84 3.28
N TYR A 305 30.75 16.53 3.51
CA TYR A 305 31.76 15.57 3.10
C TYR A 305 31.13 14.60 2.11
N ARG A 306 31.84 14.31 1.03
CA ARG A 306 31.45 13.25 0.11
C ARG A 306 32.57 12.23 -0.04
N PHE A 307 32.15 10.99 -0.24
CA PHE A 307 33.03 9.86 -0.49
C PHE A 307 32.66 9.29 -1.83
N THR A 308 33.62 9.20 -2.75
CA THR A 308 33.36 8.82 -4.13
C THR A 308 34.39 7.80 -4.55
N LYS A 309 33.96 6.77 -5.29
CA LYS A 309 34.89 5.87 -5.95
C LYS A 309 35.50 6.56 -7.16
N ASP A 310 36.80 6.87 -7.07
CA ASP A 310 37.59 7.38 -8.18
C ASP A 310 38.08 6.19 -9.03
N GLU A 311 37.49 6.04 -10.22
CA GLU A 311 37.85 4.97 -11.16
C GLU A 311 39.03 5.36 -12.07
N GLY A 312 39.33 6.65 -12.20
CA GLY A 312 40.38 7.12 -13.11
C GLY A 312 41.76 7.23 -12.48
N GLY A 313 41.87 7.31 -11.15
CA GLY A 313 43.11 7.31 -10.36
C GLY A 313 44.14 8.41 -10.71
N THR A 314 43.76 9.37 -11.55
CA THR A 314 44.60 10.47 -12.02
C THR A 314 44.61 11.57 -10.95
N GLY A 315 45.78 11.90 -10.41
CA GLY A 315 45.94 12.86 -9.32
C GLY A 315 46.10 12.20 -7.94
N THR A 316 45.54 11.00 -7.74
CA THR A 316 45.62 10.21 -6.49
C THR A 316 46.54 8.99 -6.61
N ASN A 317 46.85 8.53 -7.83
CA ASN A 317 47.59 7.30 -8.13
C ASN A 317 46.91 6.03 -7.52
N CYS A 318 45.59 6.05 -7.35
CA CYS A 318 44.81 4.92 -6.87
C CYS A 318 43.38 4.92 -7.41
N THR A 319 42.91 3.74 -7.79
CA THR A 319 41.50 3.49 -8.13
C THR A 319 40.78 3.08 -6.84
N ASP A 320 40.28 4.03 -6.07
CA ASP A 320 39.86 3.83 -4.67
C ASP A 320 38.90 4.95 -4.22
N ILE A 321 38.38 4.86 -3.00
CA ILE A 321 37.54 5.91 -2.41
C ILE A 321 38.40 7.15 -2.08
N ILE A 322 37.93 8.30 -2.55
CA ILE A 322 38.40 9.62 -2.15
C ILE A 322 37.37 10.26 -1.21
N GLN A 323 37.85 11.13 -0.32
CA GLN A 323 37.01 11.97 0.53
C GLN A 323 37.28 13.43 0.20
N GLU A 324 36.22 14.17 -0.07
CA GLU A 324 36.26 15.59 -0.40
C GLU A 324 35.30 16.37 0.52
N ARG A 325 35.53 17.67 0.70
CA ARG A 325 34.66 18.55 1.49
C ARG A 325 34.32 19.86 0.79
N SER A 326 33.16 20.41 1.11
CA SER A 326 32.65 21.69 0.63
C SER A 326 31.67 22.29 1.64
N ASP A 327 31.49 23.61 1.62
CA ASP A 327 30.45 24.28 2.42
C ASP A 327 29.09 24.32 1.67
N SER A 328 29.03 23.79 0.44
CA SER A 328 27.80 23.65 -0.35
C SER A 328 27.77 22.30 -1.07
N LEU A 329 26.65 21.59 -0.96
CA LEU A 329 26.45 20.27 -1.55
C LEU A 329 26.55 20.30 -3.09
N LEU A 330 25.96 21.32 -3.72
CA LEU A 330 25.95 21.45 -5.18
C LEU A 330 27.13 22.26 -5.74
N ALA A 331 28.16 22.52 -4.93
CA ALA A 331 29.36 23.21 -5.41
C ALA A 331 30.02 22.42 -6.57
N PRO A 332 30.54 23.11 -7.60
CA PRO A 332 31.20 22.45 -8.72
C PRO A 332 32.48 21.75 -8.26
N VAL A 333 32.91 20.72 -9.00
CA VAL A 333 33.98 19.79 -8.59
C VAL A 333 35.27 20.50 -8.13
N GLU A 334 35.67 21.60 -8.77
CA GLU A 334 36.86 22.39 -8.45
C GLU A 334 36.77 23.17 -7.13
N SER A 335 35.56 23.36 -6.60
CA SER A 335 35.30 24.01 -5.31
C SER A 335 35.33 23.02 -4.13
N TRP A 336 35.36 21.71 -4.43
CA TRP A 336 35.55 20.68 -3.42
C TRP A 336 37.04 20.52 -3.09
N SER A 337 37.36 20.48 -1.80
CA SER A 337 38.72 20.24 -1.33
C SER A 337 38.91 18.78 -0.94
N GLN A 338 39.91 18.11 -1.51
CA GLN A 338 40.26 16.75 -1.12
C GLN A 338 40.78 16.72 0.34
N VAL A 339 40.20 15.83 1.14
CA VAL A 339 40.56 15.57 2.54
C VAL A 339 41.43 14.32 2.66
N ALA A 340 41.03 13.24 1.98
CA ALA A 340 41.74 11.98 1.96
C ALA A 340 41.62 11.32 0.59
N ALA A 341 42.57 10.45 0.25
CA ALA A 341 42.55 9.63 -0.95
C ALA A 341 43.10 8.24 -0.64
N CYS A 342 42.78 7.27 -1.50
CA CYS A 342 43.21 5.88 -1.36
C CYS A 342 42.79 5.26 -0.02
N ILE A 343 41.55 5.56 0.41
CA ILE A 343 41.08 5.23 1.75
C ILE A 343 41.15 3.73 2.02
N GLY A 344 40.65 2.89 1.10
CA GLY A 344 40.72 1.45 1.25
C GLY A 344 42.15 0.93 1.31
N ARG A 345 42.97 1.29 0.32
CA ARG A 345 44.39 0.89 0.25
C ARG A 345 45.15 1.26 1.52
N ASN A 346 44.97 2.47 2.02
CA ASN A 346 45.64 2.96 3.23
C ASN A 346 45.13 2.26 4.50
N ALA A 347 43.87 1.82 4.51
CA ALA A 347 43.30 0.97 5.56
C ALA A 347 43.69 -0.52 5.43
N GLY A 348 44.46 -0.90 4.39
CA GLY A 348 44.92 -2.26 4.16
C GLY A 348 43.93 -3.16 3.43
N THR A 349 43.05 -2.58 2.62
CA THR A 349 42.11 -3.32 1.76
C THR A 349 42.67 -3.50 0.34
N SER A 350 42.08 -4.43 -0.42
CA SER A 350 42.22 -4.47 -1.88
C SER A 350 41.29 -3.44 -2.54
N ASN A 351 40.86 -3.68 -3.79
CA ASN A 351 39.96 -2.79 -4.50
C ASN A 351 38.60 -2.73 -3.79
N VAL A 352 38.17 -1.52 -3.45
CA VAL A 352 36.89 -1.23 -2.78
C VAL A 352 36.02 -0.29 -3.61
N GLU A 353 34.71 -0.43 -3.52
CA GLU A 353 33.68 0.45 -4.11
C GLU A 353 32.44 0.53 -3.20
N GLY A 354 31.35 1.16 -3.66
CA GLY A 354 30.09 1.21 -2.93
C GLY A 354 30.17 1.75 -1.48
N PRO A 355 30.79 2.92 -1.25
CA PRO A 355 30.87 3.51 0.07
C PRO A 355 29.50 3.90 0.60
N THR A 356 29.22 3.62 1.87
CA THR A 356 28.14 4.28 2.63
C THR A 356 28.73 4.88 3.90
N VAL A 357 28.48 6.17 4.11
CA VAL A 357 29.01 6.92 5.26
C VAL A 357 27.91 7.22 6.25
N PHE A 358 28.18 7.04 7.54
CA PHE A 358 27.28 7.46 8.61
C PHE A 358 28.04 7.78 9.89
N LYS A 359 27.43 8.60 10.74
CA LYS A 359 27.93 8.90 12.08
C LYS A 359 27.33 7.90 13.07
N ALA A 360 28.11 7.46 14.05
CA ALA A 360 27.59 6.67 15.16
C ALA A 360 26.48 7.44 15.89
N ASN A 361 25.43 6.74 16.26
CA ASN A 361 24.40 7.23 17.16
C ASN A 361 25.04 7.69 18.48
N PRO A 362 24.48 8.71 19.14
CA PRO A 362 24.81 9.00 20.52
C PRO A 362 24.70 7.75 21.40
N GLY A 363 25.73 7.45 22.19
CA GLY A 363 25.75 6.28 23.06
C GLY A 363 25.98 4.93 22.36
N ASP A 364 26.47 4.91 21.12
CA ASP A 364 26.91 3.67 20.47
C ASP A 364 27.97 2.96 21.32
N VAL A 365 27.90 1.63 21.41
CA VAL A 365 28.81 0.81 22.24
C VAL A 365 30.28 0.93 21.83
N HIS A 366 30.56 1.39 20.61
CA HIS A 366 31.91 1.63 20.09
C HIS A 366 32.35 3.10 20.17
N GLY A 367 31.53 3.96 20.78
CA GLY A 367 31.82 5.38 20.97
C GLY A 367 31.42 6.25 19.78
N GLU A 368 31.63 7.56 19.93
CA GLU A 368 31.32 8.55 18.89
C GLU A 368 32.38 8.48 17.78
N LYS A 369 32.01 7.86 16.66
CA LYS A 369 32.86 7.69 15.48
C LYS A 369 32.11 7.98 14.20
N TYR A 370 32.86 8.02 13.10
CA TYR A 370 32.32 7.95 11.74
C TYR A 370 32.67 6.60 11.14
N TYR A 371 31.69 6.00 10.47
CA TYR A 371 31.83 4.75 9.77
C TYR A 371 31.73 4.98 8.26
N LEU A 372 32.53 4.21 7.52
CA LEU A 372 32.50 4.13 6.07
C LEU A 372 32.52 2.66 5.68
N PHE A 373 31.37 2.09 5.33
CA PHE A 373 31.34 0.70 4.88
C PHE A 373 31.60 0.66 3.38
N VAL A 374 32.40 -0.31 2.91
CA VAL A 374 32.84 -0.41 1.51
C VAL A 374 32.84 -1.86 1.04
N ASP A 375 32.54 -2.12 -0.24
CA ASP A 375 32.58 -3.45 -0.86
C ASP A 375 33.99 -3.75 -1.38
N GLU A 376 34.75 -4.57 -0.65
CA GLU A 376 36.01 -5.12 -1.11
C GLU A 376 35.73 -6.28 -2.09
N TYR A 377 35.27 -5.93 -3.30
CA TYR A 377 34.68 -6.85 -4.28
C TYR A 377 35.64 -7.90 -4.87
N THR A 378 36.94 -7.78 -4.61
CA THR A 378 37.97 -8.77 -4.97
C THR A 378 38.51 -9.55 -3.76
N GLY A 379 38.01 -9.23 -2.56
CA GLY A 379 38.53 -9.70 -1.27
C GLY A 379 37.41 -10.22 -0.37
N ARG A 380 37.27 -9.59 0.81
CA ARG A 380 36.42 -10.08 1.91
C ARG A 380 34.92 -9.82 1.72
N GLY A 381 34.52 -9.02 0.74
CA GLY A 381 33.16 -8.48 0.62
C GLY A 381 33.01 -7.16 1.37
N TYR A 382 31.80 -6.86 1.87
CA TYR A 382 31.55 -5.61 2.57
C TYR A 382 32.29 -5.54 3.91
N ILE A 383 32.94 -4.41 4.19
CA ILE A 383 33.75 -4.21 5.39
C ILE A 383 33.52 -2.81 5.99
N PRO A 384 33.52 -2.67 7.32
CA PRO A 384 33.39 -1.38 7.98
C PRO A 384 34.75 -0.73 8.25
N LEU A 385 34.98 0.46 7.70
CA LEU A 385 36.06 1.36 8.11
C LEU A 385 35.56 2.34 9.17
N GLU A 386 36.44 2.79 10.07
CA GLU A 386 36.12 3.76 11.12
C GLU A 386 37.19 4.86 11.25
N THR A 387 36.76 6.06 11.67
CA THR A 387 37.62 7.19 12.07
C THR A 387 36.94 8.00 13.17
N ASP A 388 37.72 8.62 14.07
CA ASP A 388 37.19 9.46 15.15
C ASP A 388 36.89 10.90 14.66
N ASP A 389 37.63 11.40 13.67
CA ASP A 389 37.51 12.76 13.14
C ASP A 389 37.40 12.71 11.61
N ILE A 390 36.23 13.05 11.07
CA ILE A 390 35.99 13.07 9.62
C ILE A 390 36.76 14.19 8.92
N SER A 391 37.13 15.28 9.61
CA SER A 391 37.89 16.40 9.02
C SER A 391 39.39 16.10 8.89
N LYS A 392 39.90 15.18 9.71
CA LYS A 392 41.30 14.71 9.74
C LYS A 392 41.33 13.18 9.87
N PRO A 393 40.85 12.47 8.84
CA PRO A 393 40.53 11.06 8.97
C PRO A 393 41.78 10.19 9.12
N ASN A 394 41.62 9.12 9.90
CA ASN A 394 42.55 8.01 10.02
C ASN A 394 41.80 6.69 9.83
N TRP A 395 41.20 6.53 8.65
CA TRP A 395 40.36 5.38 8.30
C TRP A 395 41.10 4.07 8.49
N LYS A 396 40.49 3.17 9.27
CA LYS A 396 41.00 1.81 9.52
C LYS A 396 39.85 0.82 9.50
N VAL A 397 40.15 -0.41 9.08
CA VAL A 397 39.19 -1.52 9.22
C VAL A 397 38.88 -1.71 10.71
N SER A 398 37.60 -1.79 11.03
CA SER A 398 37.15 -2.04 12.41
C SER A 398 37.71 -3.39 12.89
N SER A 399 38.26 -3.41 14.10
CA SER A 399 38.99 -4.59 14.62
C SER A 399 38.12 -5.84 14.81
N SER A 400 36.81 -5.66 14.98
CA SER A 400 35.81 -6.71 15.09
C SER A 400 34.47 -6.18 14.59
N TYR A 401 33.73 -7.01 13.86
CA TYR A 401 32.38 -6.71 13.36
C TYR A 401 31.68 -8.01 12.95
N LYS A 402 30.35 -7.96 12.92
CA LYS A 402 29.46 -9.01 12.42
C LYS A 402 28.44 -8.36 11.49
N LEU A 403 28.72 -8.41 10.19
CA LEU A 403 27.82 -7.95 9.14
C LEU A 403 26.88 -9.11 8.70
N PRO A 404 25.83 -8.80 7.92
CA PRO A 404 25.07 -9.80 7.18
C PRO A 404 25.95 -10.77 6.38
N THR A 405 25.39 -11.89 5.91
CA THR A 405 26.17 -13.00 5.33
C THR A 405 26.93 -12.60 4.06
N SER A 406 26.31 -11.78 3.21
CA SER A 406 26.91 -11.33 1.95
C SER A 406 26.34 -9.98 1.50
N PRO A 407 26.38 -8.92 2.32
CA PRO A 407 25.89 -7.61 1.91
C PRO A 407 26.79 -7.05 0.82
N ARG A 408 26.20 -6.26 -0.07
CA ARG A 408 26.89 -5.47 -1.08
C ARG A 408 26.22 -4.11 -1.15
N HIS A 409 27.06 -3.09 -1.32
CA HIS A 409 26.75 -1.70 -1.63
C HIS A 409 25.32 -1.32 -1.23
N GLY A 410 25.17 -0.91 0.02
CA GLY A 410 23.89 -0.66 0.65
C GLY A 410 23.96 0.55 1.58
N THR A 411 22.92 0.77 2.38
CA THR A 411 22.81 1.99 3.20
C THR A 411 22.42 1.71 4.63
N VAL A 412 23.16 2.32 5.55
CA VAL A 412 22.88 2.28 6.98
C VAL A 412 22.13 3.54 7.39
N VAL A 413 20.98 3.37 8.05
CA VAL A 413 20.19 4.47 8.60
C VAL A 413 19.98 4.31 10.10
N PRO A 414 20.06 5.39 10.89
CA PRO A 414 19.76 5.32 12.31
C PRO A 414 18.25 5.14 12.55
N VAL A 415 17.91 4.32 13.53
CA VAL A 415 16.53 4.01 13.92
C VAL A 415 16.32 4.20 15.42
N THR A 416 15.11 4.61 15.78
CA THR A 416 14.65 4.74 17.16
C THR A 416 14.53 3.38 17.83
N ALA A 417 14.44 3.35 19.16
CA ALA A 417 14.16 2.11 19.91
C ALA A 417 12.88 1.42 19.42
N ARG A 418 11.83 2.22 19.14
CA ARG A 418 10.55 1.73 18.63
C ARG A 418 10.71 1.05 17.27
N GLU A 419 11.36 1.71 16.32
CA GLU A 419 11.60 1.16 14.99
C GLU A 419 12.50 -0.07 15.04
N LEU A 420 13.57 -0.06 15.83
CA LEU A 420 14.45 -1.21 16.03
C LEU A 420 13.69 -2.40 16.59
N SER A 421 12.90 -2.19 17.65
CA SER A 421 12.07 -3.24 18.25
C SER A 421 11.05 -3.79 17.25
N GLY A 422 10.47 -2.90 16.44
CA GLY A 422 9.64 -3.25 15.31
C GLY A 422 10.40 -4.19 14.39
N LEU A 423 11.48 -3.74 13.76
CA LEU A 423 12.28 -4.48 12.78
C LEU A 423 12.71 -5.87 13.26
N THR A 424 12.88 -6.03 14.56
CA THR A 424 13.60 -7.16 15.13
C THR A 424 12.79 -8.12 15.99
N ALA A 425 11.49 -7.84 16.15
CA ALA A 425 10.55 -8.78 16.73
C ALA A 425 10.62 -10.11 15.94
N GLN A 426 11.19 -11.15 16.54
CA GLN A 426 11.30 -12.46 15.91
C GLN A 426 9.90 -13.09 15.74
N GLU A 427 9.57 -13.55 14.54
CA GLU A 427 8.57 -14.61 14.34
C GLU A 427 9.13 -15.93 14.90
N SER A 428 9.04 -16.19 16.22
CA SER A 428 8.98 -17.56 16.76
C SER A 428 8.66 -17.67 18.25
N ALA A 429 7.68 -18.54 18.53
CA ALA A 429 7.50 -19.34 19.74
C ALA A 429 7.34 -18.61 21.11
N GLY A 430 6.08 -18.45 21.52
CA GLY A 430 5.69 -18.59 22.93
C GLY A 430 5.53 -17.30 23.74
N LEU A 431 4.54 -16.47 23.41
CA LEU A 431 3.93 -15.50 24.34
C LEU A 431 2.41 -15.53 24.20
N THR A 432 1.72 -15.07 25.24
CA THR A 432 0.32 -15.43 25.52
C THR A 432 -0.69 -14.68 24.65
N ALA A 433 -1.90 -15.23 24.50
CA ALA A 433 -2.98 -14.69 23.66
C ALA A 433 -3.35 -13.21 23.95
N ARG A 434 -2.93 -12.67 25.10
CA ARG A 434 -3.15 -11.28 25.50
C ARG A 434 -2.10 -10.31 24.96
N GLU A 435 -0.91 -10.81 24.61
CA GLU A 435 0.21 -10.03 24.07
C GLU A 435 0.26 -10.10 22.53
N LEU A 436 -0.28 -11.18 21.92
CA LEU A 436 -0.51 -11.24 20.46
C LEU A 436 -1.54 -10.23 19.96
N ALA A 437 -2.50 -9.82 20.79
CA ALA A 437 -3.55 -8.88 20.39
C ALA A 437 -3.05 -7.43 20.16
N GLY A 438 -1.81 -7.10 20.57
CA GLY A 438 -1.25 -5.74 20.44
C GLY A 438 -0.08 -5.60 19.45
N LEU A 439 0.37 -6.67 18.78
CA LEU A 439 1.64 -6.70 18.04
C LEU A 439 1.53 -7.25 16.60
N THR A 440 0.33 -7.51 16.07
CA THR A 440 0.14 -8.07 14.71
C THR A 440 -0.94 -7.37 13.88
N ALA A 441 -0.93 -6.04 13.80
CA ALA A 441 -1.60 -5.34 12.70
C ALA A 441 -0.73 -5.41 11.44
N LYS A 442 -0.67 -6.57 10.77
CA LYS A 442 -0.22 -6.63 9.37
C LYS A 442 -1.26 -5.87 8.55
N THR A 443 -0.95 -4.67 8.06
CA THR A 443 -1.69 -4.14 6.90
C THR A 443 -1.37 -5.05 5.72
N GLY A 444 -2.30 -5.90 5.34
CA GLY A 444 -2.20 -6.77 4.19
C GLY A 444 -3.50 -7.53 3.98
N SER A 445 -4.03 -7.47 2.77
CA SER A 445 -5.12 -8.34 2.34
C SER A 445 -4.54 -9.73 1.97
N PRO A 446 -5.15 -10.85 2.39
CA PRO A 446 -6.38 -10.94 3.19
C PRO A 446 -6.18 -10.59 4.65
N VAL A 447 -7.20 -9.94 5.24
CA VAL A 447 -7.18 -9.47 6.63
C VAL A 447 -7.21 -10.61 7.65
N LEU A 448 -7.76 -11.78 7.25
CA LEU A 448 -7.75 -13.00 8.04
C LEU A 448 -6.70 -13.96 7.48
N PRO A 449 -5.75 -14.47 8.30
CA PRO A 449 -4.80 -15.46 7.84
C PRO A 449 -5.49 -16.81 7.57
N GLY A 450 -5.45 -17.24 6.32
CA GLY A 450 -6.01 -18.52 5.85
C GLY A 450 -7.21 -18.35 4.93
N LEU A 451 -7.85 -19.48 4.58
CA LEU A 451 -9.00 -19.49 3.70
C LEU A 451 -10.28 -19.36 4.52
N TYR A 452 -10.82 -18.14 4.52
CA TYR A 452 -12.07 -17.80 5.20
C TYR A 452 -12.94 -17.01 4.23
N ALA A 453 -14.18 -17.43 4.12
CA ALA A 453 -15.14 -16.85 3.21
C ALA A 453 -16.38 -16.37 3.95
N ASP A 454 -17.26 -15.71 3.20
CA ASP A 454 -18.58 -15.29 3.67
C ASP A 454 -18.52 -14.52 5.02
N PRO A 455 -17.71 -13.44 5.14
CA PRO A 455 -17.46 -12.81 6.42
C PRO A 455 -18.67 -11.99 6.89
N ASN A 456 -19.07 -12.18 8.15
CA ASN A 456 -19.87 -11.22 8.89
C ASN A 456 -18.98 -10.47 9.88
N ILE A 457 -18.71 -9.19 9.60
CA ILE A 457 -18.09 -8.26 10.55
C ILE A 457 -19.15 -7.65 11.48
N ALA A 458 -18.83 -7.54 12.76
CA ALA A 458 -19.70 -6.97 13.78
C ALA A 458 -18.86 -6.15 14.78
N VAL A 459 -19.50 -5.20 15.47
CA VAL A 459 -18.90 -4.42 16.55
C VAL A 459 -19.63 -4.72 17.85
N PHE A 460 -18.90 -5.22 18.85
CA PHE A 460 -19.46 -5.49 20.18
C PHE A 460 -18.50 -4.97 21.25
N GLY A 461 -19.00 -4.05 22.09
CA GLY A 461 -18.15 -3.32 23.03
C GLY A 461 -17.03 -2.57 22.30
N GLU A 462 -15.80 -2.71 22.80
CA GLU A 462 -14.61 -2.04 22.26
C GLU A 462 -13.88 -2.87 21.19
N ASN A 463 -14.51 -3.88 20.58
CA ASN A 463 -13.85 -4.74 19.61
C ASN A 463 -14.70 -5.01 18.36
N TYR A 464 -14.00 -5.20 17.26
CA TYR A 464 -14.53 -5.79 16.04
C TYR A 464 -14.46 -7.31 16.12
N TYR A 465 -15.44 -7.97 15.52
CA TYR A 465 -15.53 -9.41 15.41
C TYR A 465 -15.80 -9.82 13.97
N ILE A 466 -15.13 -10.87 13.48
CA ILE A 466 -15.49 -11.53 12.22
C ILE A 466 -15.84 -12.99 12.52
N TYR A 467 -16.95 -13.41 11.92
CA TYR A 467 -17.35 -14.80 11.82
C TYR A 467 -17.42 -15.15 10.34
N ALA A 468 -16.81 -16.26 9.95
CA ALA A 468 -16.62 -16.59 8.55
C ALA A 468 -16.74 -18.10 8.33
N THR A 469 -17.16 -18.50 7.13
CA THR A 469 -17.04 -19.86 6.62
C THR A 469 -15.58 -20.28 6.62
N THR A 470 -15.24 -21.40 7.27
CA THR A 470 -13.91 -22.01 7.13
C THR A 470 -13.83 -22.67 5.75
N ASP A 471 -13.02 -22.11 4.85
CA ASP A 471 -12.97 -22.50 3.43
C ASP A 471 -11.76 -23.39 3.11
N GLY A 472 -11.57 -23.76 1.83
CA GLY A 472 -10.45 -24.60 1.39
C GLY A 472 -10.75 -26.09 1.30
N PHE A 473 -12.03 -26.48 1.42
CA PHE A 473 -12.47 -27.87 1.38
C PHE A 473 -13.19 -28.20 0.07
N PRO A 474 -12.99 -29.40 -0.50
CA PRO A 474 -13.73 -29.84 -1.68
C PRO A 474 -15.25 -29.70 -1.51
N GLY A 475 -15.92 -29.15 -2.53
CA GLY A 475 -17.37 -29.00 -2.55
C GLY A 475 -17.94 -28.12 -1.44
N TRP A 476 -17.20 -27.08 -1.03
CA TRP A 476 -17.57 -26.17 0.07
C TRP A 476 -17.81 -26.93 1.39
N GLY A 477 -17.07 -28.01 1.62
CA GLY A 477 -17.32 -28.99 2.69
C GLY A 477 -16.91 -28.58 4.10
N GLY A 478 -16.45 -27.34 4.33
CA GLY A 478 -16.07 -26.85 5.65
C GLY A 478 -17.20 -27.02 6.67
N ASN A 479 -16.85 -27.39 7.91
CA ASN A 479 -17.83 -27.81 8.90
C ASN A 479 -17.62 -27.18 10.30
N VAL A 480 -16.75 -26.17 10.41
CA VAL A 480 -16.43 -25.53 11.69
C VAL A 480 -16.49 -24.01 11.58
N PHE A 481 -16.83 -23.36 12.69
CA PHE A 481 -16.77 -21.92 12.85
C PHE A 481 -15.80 -21.52 13.96
N TYR A 482 -15.00 -20.49 13.68
CA TYR A 482 -14.14 -19.80 14.63
C TYR A 482 -14.58 -18.35 14.76
N VAL A 483 -14.31 -17.75 15.91
CA VAL A 483 -14.51 -16.31 16.12
C VAL A 483 -13.17 -15.61 15.92
N TRP A 484 -13.18 -14.51 15.19
CA TRP A 484 -12.06 -13.60 15.06
C TRP A 484 -12.38 -12.31 15.80
N LYS A 485 -11.40 -11.76 16.52
CA LYS A 485 -11.52 -10.53 17.28
C LYS A 485 -10.39 -9.57 16.94
N SER A 486 -10.70 -8.30 16.76
CA SER A 486 -9.72 -7.25 16.51
C SER A 486 -10.05 -5.96 17.27
N PRO A 487 -9.04 -5.25 17.80
CA PRO A 487 -9.22 -3.93 18.38
C PRO A 487 -9.25 -2.79 17.34
N ASP A 488 -8.83 -3.06 16.10
CA ASP A 488 -8.37 -2.01 15.16
C ASP A 488 -8.64 -2.33 13.68
N LEU A 489 -9.53 -3.27 13.34
CA LEU A 489 -9.78 -3.81 11.98
C LEU A 489 -8.61 -4.54 11.31
N VAL A 490 -7.42 -4.60 11.91
CA VAL A 490 -6.21 -5.16 11.26
C VAL A 490 -5.61 -6.31 12.08
N SER A 491 -5.52 -6.15 13.39
CA SER A 491 -5.00 -7.14 14.33
C SER A 491 -6.05 -8.20 14.69
N TRP A 492 -6.23 -9.22 13.85
CA TRP A 492 -7.23 -10.27 14.10
C TRP A 492 -6.68 -11.47 14.86
N THR A 493 -7.31 -11.82 15.98
CA THR A 493 -7.04 -13.03 16.77
C THR A 493 -8.18 -14.02 16.61
N ARG A 494 -7.89 -15.24 16.17
CA ARG A 494 -8.85 -16.35 16.09
C ARG A 494 -8.97 -17.08 17.42
N SER A 495 -10.16 -17.59 17.77
CA SER A 495 -10.30 -18.59 18.83
C SER A 495 -9.45 -19.84 18.53
N ALA A 496 -8.86 -20.43 19.57
CA ALA A 496 -8.01 -21.61 19.42
C ALA A 496 -8.81 -22.82 18.92
N GLU A 497 -10.01 -23.01 19.47
CA GLU A 497 -10.92 -24.10 19.12
C GLU A 497 -12.13 -23.57 18.35
N PRO A 498 -12.74 -24.39 17.47
CA PRO A 498 -13.97 -24.03 16.82
C PRO A 498 -15.11 -24.01 17.85
N PHE A 499 -15.91 -22.94 17.84
CA PHE A 499 -17.02 -22.81 18.77
C PHE A 499 -18.26 -23.59 18.30
N LEU A 500 -18.39 -23.83 16.99
CA LEU A 500 -19.36 -24.77 16.41
C LEU A 500 -18.67 -25.75 15.46
N THR A 501 -19.07 -27.02 15.54
CA THR A 501 -18.69 -28.12 14.65
C THR A 501 -19.94 -28.83 14.16
N LEU A 502 -20.22 -28.73 12.87
CA LEU A 502 -21.36 -29.33 12.18
C LEU A 502 -20.98 -30.75 11.73
N ASN A 503 -20.97 -31.68 12.66
CA ASN A 503 -20.63 -33.09 12.40
C ASN A 503 -21.66 -34.05 13.02
N GLY A 504 -22.94 -33.69 12.91
CA GLY A 504 -24.06 -34.41 13.53
C GLY A 504 -23.84 -34.58 15.04
N THR A 505 -24.10 -35.78 15.55
CA THR A 505 -23.90 -36.12 16.96
C THR A 505 -22.45 -36.18 17.41
N ASN A 506 -21.48 -36.14 16.49
CA ASN A 506 -20.05 -36.02 16.81
C ASN A 506 -19.58 -34.56 16.88
N GLY A 507 -20.46 -33.61 16.57
CA GLY A 507 -20.24 -32.17 16.75
C GLY A 507 -21.17 -31.61 17.83
N ASN A 508 -21.29 -30.28 17.87
CA ASN A 508 -22.21 -29.58 18.78
C ASN A 508 -23.38 -28.90 18.04
N VAL A 509 -23.56 -29.19 16.74
CA VAL A 509 -24.75 -28.87 15.96
C VAL A 509 -25.38 -30.20 15.47
N PRO A 510 -26.27 -30.82 16.27
CA PRO A 510 -26.66 -32.22 16.05
C PRO A 510 -27.47 -32.46 14.78
N TRP A 511 -28.11 -31.43 14.23
CA TRP A 511 -28.94 -31.51 13.02
C TRP A 511 -28.15 -31.29 11.71
N ALA A 512 -26.87 -30.92 11.77
CA ALA A 512 -26.08 -30.55 10.60
C ALA A 512 -24.84 -31.43 10.40
N THR A 513 -24.56 -31.84 9.17
CA THR A 513 -23.40 -32.68 8.80
C THR A 513 -22.52 -32.00 7.75
N GLY A 514 -21.93 -30.86 8.12
CA GLY A 514 -21.05 -30.06 7.28
C GLY A 514 -21.73 -28.85 6.65
N ASN A 515 -20.99 -28.21 5.73
CA ASN A 515 -21.39 -26.97 5.06
C ASN A 515 -21.74 -25.85 6.04
N ALA A 516 -20.81 -25.57 6.97
CA ALA A 516 -20.86 -24.44 7.88
C ALA A 516 -20.66 -23.15 7.09
N TRP A 517 -21.76 -22.59 6.55
CA TRP A 517 -21.71 -21.49 5.60
C TRP A 517 -22.34 -20.21 6.13
N ALA A 518 -21.75 -19.09 5.68
CA ALA A 518 -22.32 -17.75 5.66
C ALA A 518 -23.02 -17.37 6.96
N PRO A 519 -22.26 -17.14 8.04
CA PRO A 519 -22.86 -16.80 9.30
C PRO A 519 -23.29 -15.33 9.36
N THR A 520 -24.21 -15.03 10.28
CA THR A 520 -24.44 -13.67 10.78
C THR A 520 -24.58 -13.70 12.29
N ILE A 521 -24.35 -12.55 12.93
CA ILE A 521 -24.48 -12.42 14.39
C ILE A 521 -25.10 -11.09 14.78
N ILE A 522 -25.90 -11.11 15.83
CA ILE A 522 -26.45 -9.90 16.45
C ILE A 522 -26.53 -10.04 17.97
N GLU A 523 -26.43 -8.91 18.68
CA GLU A 523 -26.70 -8.83 20.11
C GLU A 523 -28.15 -8.40 20.38
N ARG A 524 -28.79 -9.02 21.37
CA ARG A 524 -30.02 -8.52 21.98
C ARG A 524 -30.01 -8.85 23.47
N ASP A 525 -30.30 -7.85 24.30
CA ASP A 525 -30.45 -7.99 25.75
C ASP A 525 -29.26 -8.71 26.44
N GLY A 526 -28.03 -8.42 26.00
CA GLY A 526 -26.80 -9.03 26.54
C GLY A 526 -26.58 -10.50 26.14
N LYS A 527 -27.33 -11.00 25.14
CA LYS A 527 -27.12 -12.31 24.52
C LYS A 527 -26.73 -12.14 23.05
N TYR A 528 -25.92 -13.07 22.56
CA TYR A 528 -25.42 -13.10 21.20
C TYR A 528 -26.06 -14.24 20.43
N TYR A 529 -26.68 -13.91 19.30
CA TYR A 529 -27.42 -14.85 18.46
C TYR A 529 -26.69 -15.03 17.14
N PHE A 530 -26.14 -16.23 16.96
CA PHE A 530 -25.32 -16.62 15.80
C PHE A 530 -26.14 -17.49 14.86
N TYR A 531 -26.44 -17.00 13.66
CA TYR A 531 -27.20 -17.71 12.64
C TYR A 531 -26.27 -18.20 11.56
N PHE A 532 -26.55 -19.38 11.03
CA PHE A 532 -25.66 -20.03 10.05
C PHE A 532 -26.43 -21.05 9.23
N SER A 533 -25.88 -21.34 8.05
CA SER A 533 -26.39 -22.39 7.17
C SER A 533 -25.66 -23.71 7.45
N GLY A 534 -26.37 -24.84 7.30
CA GLY A 534 -25.79 -26.17 7.48
C GLY A 534 -26.45 -27.21 6.59
N ASN A 535 -25.70 -28.25 6.23
CA ASN A 535 -26.27 -29.40 5.53
C ASN A 535 -27.13 -30.23 6.47
N ASN A 536 -28.42 -30.30 6.18
CA ASN A 536 -29.37 -31.06 6.98
C ASN A 536 -29.73 -32.38 6.28
N PRO A 537 -29.21 -33.52 6.75
CA PRO A 537 -29.45 -34.81 6.12
C PRO A 537 -30.90 -35.31 6.29
N GLU A 538 -31.68 -34.79 7.25
CA GLU A 538 -33.09 -35.13 7.41
C GLU A 538 -33.94 -34.62 6.24
N TYR A 539 -33.60 -33.44 5.71
CA TYR A 539 -34.34 -32.77 4.64
C TYR A 539 -33.62 -32.75 3.28
N ASP A 540 -32.42 -33.34 3.22
CA ASP A 540 -31.53 -33.38 2.06
C ASP A 540 -31.31 -32.00 1.41
N ARG A 541 -31.06 -30.99 2.24
CA ARG A 541 -30.89 -29.58 1.80
C ARG A 541 -30.14 -28.74 2.83
N LYS A 542 -29.84 -27.50 2.43
CA LYS A 542 -29.36 -26.47 3.35
C LYS A 542 -30.51 -25.88 4.15
N THR A 543 -30.29 -25.74 5.45
CA THR A 543 -31.22 -25.12 6.40
C THR A 543 -30.47 -24.15 7.30
N ILE A 544 -31.15 -23.15 7.84
CA ILE A 544 -30.56 -22.14 8.73
C ILE A 544 -30.88 -22.49 10.17
N GLY A 545 -29.87 -22.48 11.05
CA GLY A 545 -30.05 -22.61 12.49
C GLY A 545 -29.58 -21.37 13.25
N VAL A 546 -29.72 -21.43 14.57
CA VAL A 546 -29.28 -20.39 15.50
C VAL A 546 -28.56 -21.02 16.69
N ALA A 547 -27.50 -20.36 17.15
CA ALA A 547 -26.81 -20.67 18.39
C ALA A 547 -26.75 -19.43 19.28
N VAL A 548 -26.77 -19.64 20.60
CA VAL A 548 -26.85 -18.57 21.59
C VAL A 548 -25.63 -18.58 22.50
N ALA A 549 -25.10 -17.41 22.81
CA ALA A 549 -24.02 -17.23 23.78
C ALA A 549 -24.25 -16.01 24.69
N ASP A 550 -23.51 -15.98 25.79
CA ASP A 550 -23.48 -14.88 26.76
C ASP A 550 -22.35 -13.88 26.48
N SER A 551 -21.54 -14.16 25.47
CA SER A 551 -20.37 -13.40 25.04
C SER A 551 -20.24 -13.53 23.52
N PRO A 552 -19.72 -12.51 22.81
CA PRO A 552 -19.49 -12.62 21.37
C PRO A 552 -18.48 -13.74 21.04
N GLU A 553 -17.60 -14.08 21.98
CA GLU A 553 -16.60 -15.14 21.81
C GLU A 553 -17.15 -16.54 22.13
N GLY A 554 -18.41 -16.65 22.55
CA GLY A 554 -19.01 -17.89 23.01
C GLY A 554 -18.75 -18.18 24.51
N PRO A 555 -18.92 -19.44 24.95
CA PRO A 555 -19.29 -20.59 24.14
C PRO A 555 -20.72 -20.47 23.59
N PHE A 556 -20.91 -20.88 22.34
CA PHE A 556 -22.22 -20.90 21.69
C PHE A 556 -22.91 -22.25 21.89
N THR A 557 -24.20 -22.21 22.21
CA THR A 557 -25.06 -23.39 22.27
C THR A 557 -26.03 -23.37 21.10
N ALA A 558 -25.84 -24.27 20.13
CA ALA A 558 -26.75 -24.41 19.00
C ALA A 558 -28.10 -24.98 19.43
N GLN A 559 -29.17 -24.48 18.82
CA GLN A 559 -30.49 -25.11 18.96
C GLN A 559 -30.45 -26.53 18.40
N PRO A 560 -31.16 -27.49 19.03
CA PRO A 560 -31.10 -28.90 18.63
C PRO A 560 -31.76 -29.18 17.26
N LYS A 561 -32.46 -28.19 16.68
CA LYS A 561 -33.09 -28.25 15.36
C LYS A 561 -32.80 -26.98 14.59
N ALA A 562 -32.76 -27.08 13.26
CA ALA A 562 -32.71 -25.92 12.39
C ALA A 562 -34.00 -25.07 12.51
N MET A 563 -33.85 -23.76 12.36
CA MET A 563 -34.92 -22.77 12.47
C MET A 563 -35.68 -22.59 11.15
N ILE A 564 -34.96 -22.48 10.03
CA ILE A 564 -35.53 -22.31 8.69
C ILE A 564 -35.21 -23.53 7.85
N LEU A 565 -36.25 -24.32 7.57
CA LEU A 565 -36.11 -25.63 6.91
C LEU A 565 -36.20 -25.55 5.38
N ASN A 566 -36.64 -24.41 4.83
CA ASN A 566 -36.99 -24.26 3.41
C ASN A 566 -37.96 -25.35 2.90
N ILE A 567 -38.92 -25.76 3.74
CA ILE A 567 -39.93 -26.78 3.40
C ILE A 567 -41.26 -26.10 3.10
N GLY A 568 -41.87 -26.47 1.98
CA GLY A 568 -43.17 -25.93 1.59
C GLY A 568 -43.43 -26.10 0.11
N ASP A 569 -44.71 -26.20 -0.22
CA ASP A 569 -45.23 -26.02 -1.56
C ASP A 569 -45.82 -24.60 -1.63
N SER A 570 -45.42 -23.82 -2.64
CA SER A 570 -45.97 -22.48 -2.88
C SER A 570 -47.48 -22.51 -3.12
N SER A 571 -48.04 -23.67 -3.50
CA SER A 571 -49.48 -23.91 -3.62
C SER A 571 -50.22 -23.90 -2.27
N ASN A 572 -49.52 -24.09 -1.14
CA ASN A 572 -50.08 -24.08 0.22
C ASN A 572 -49.82 -22.76 0.98
N GLY A 573 -49.31 -21.73 0.29
CA GLY A 573 -49.02 -20.42 0.87
C GLY A 573 -47.67 -20.30 1.59
N ASN A 574 -46.84 -21.35 1.58
CA ASN A 574 -45.46 -21.28 2.07
C ASN A 574 -44.55 -20.70 0.99
N ILE A 575 -43.84 -19.63 1.33
CA ILE A 575 -42.87 -18.97 0.44
C ILE A 575 -41.50 -19.60 0.65
N THR A 576 -40.91 -20.14 -0.41
CA THR A 576 -39.57 -20.75 -0.40
C THR A 576 -38.63 -20.02 -1.35
N THR A 577 -37.34 -20.29 -1.20
CA THR A 577 -36.24 -19.78 -2.03
C THR A 577 -35.42 -20.97 -2.57
N GLY A 578 -34.42 -20.75 -3.44
CA GLY A 578 -33.63 -21.82 -4.02
C GLY A 578 -32.95 -22.67 -2.95
N GLN A 579 -32.29 -22.01 -2.00
CA GLN A 579 -31.75 -22.61 -0.77
C GLN A 579 -31.97 -21.66 0.42
N ALA A 580 -32.29 -22.19 1.60
CA ALA A 580 -32.23 -21.39 2.82
C ALA A 580 -30.78 -21.33 3.28
N ILE A 581 -30.08 -20.32 2.78
CA ILE A 581 -28.69 -19.99 3.11
C ILE A 581 -28.54 -18.48 3.31
N ASP A 582 -27.34 -18.10 3.74
CA ASP A 582 -26.87 -16.72 3.86
C ASP A 582 -27.81 -15.83 4.69
N PRO A 583 -28.06 -16.22 5.96
CA PRO A 583 -28.82 -15.38 6.87
C PRO A 583 -28.12 -14.03 7.10
N ASP A 584 -28.91 -12.96 7.15
CA ASP A 584 -28.54 -11.67 7.76
C ASP A 584 -29.61 -11.30 8.79
N VAL A 585 -29.21 -10.79 9.96
CA VAL A 585 -30.15 -10.37 11.01
C VAL A 585 -29.93 -8.92 11.35
N PHE A 586 -31.01 -8.15 11.28
CA PHE A 586 -30.98 -6.71 11.40
C PHE A 586 -32.03 -6.22 12.39
N GLN A 587 -31.63 -5.33 13.29
CA GLN A 587 -32.55 -4.57 14.12
C GLN A 587 -33.00 -3.33 13.36
N ASP A 588 -34.30 -3.22 13.07
CA ASP A 588 -34.88 -2.01 12.51
C ASP A 588 -34.83 -0.88 13.55
N PRO A 589 -34.00 0.16 13.35
CA PRO A 589 -33.85 1.24 14.33
C PRO A 589 -35.08 2.13 14.42
N THR A 590 -36.02 2.03 13.47
CA THR A 590 -37.26 2.82 13.46
C THR A 590 -38.38 2.17 14.26
N THR A 591 -38.35 0.85 14.43
CA THR A 591 -39.39 0.08 15.15
C THR A 591 -38.87 -0.70 16.35
N GLY A 592 -37.55 -0.90 16.46
CA GLY A 592 -36.89 -1.76 17.45
C GLY A 592 -37.05 -3.25 17.20
N LYS A 593 -37.70 -3.66 16.11
CA LYS A 593 -37.95 -5.07 15.77
C LYS A 593 -36.74 -5.69 15.08
N TYR A 594 -36.64 -7.01 15.20
CA TYR A 594 -35.58 -7.79 14.58
C TYR A 594 -36.13 -8.58 13.40
N TYR A 595 -35.41 -8.54 12.28
CA TYR A 595 -35.74 -9.24 11.05
C TYR A 595 -34.57 -10.12 10.64
N ILE A 596 -34.88 -11.30 10.10
CA ILE A 596 -33.90 -12.15 9.42
C ILE A 596 -34.19 -12.17 7.93
N PHE A 597 -33.14 -12.05 7.13
CA PHE A 597 -33.11 -12.07 5.67
C PHE A 597 -32.36 -13.32 5.21
N TRP A 598 -32.78 -13.96 4.13
CA TRP A 598 -32.09 -15.13 3.59
C TRP A 598 -32.48 -15.40 2.14
N GLY A 599 -31.67 -16.22 1.46
CA GLY A 599 -32.09 -16.89 0.24
C GLY A 599 -30.99 -17.06 -0.78
N ASN A 600 -31.32 -17.84 -1.80
CA ASN A 600 -30.44 -18.12 -2.93
C ASN A 600 -31.25 -18.19 -4.22
N GLY A 601 -30.77 -17.49 -5.25
CA GLY A 601 -31.38 -17.29 -6.57
C GLY A 601 -30.66 -18.06 -7.69
N GLY A 602 -31.31 -18.19 -8.85
CA GLY A 602 -30.81 -18.93 -10.01
C GLY A 602 -31.76 -18.93 -11.22
N SER A 603 -31.51 -19.81 -12.20
CA SER A 603 -32.18 -19.86 -13.52
C SER A 603 -33.71 -19.99 -13.49
N ASP A 604 -34.28 -20.39 -12.34
CA ASP A 604 -35.69 -20.28 -12.03
C ASP A 604 -35.86 -19.23 -10.92
N ILE A 605 -36.65 -18.17 -11.19
CA ILE A 605 -36.83 -16.99 -10.32
C ILE A 605 -37.22 -17.43 -8.90
N THR A 606 -36.25 -17.48 -8.00
CA THR A 606 -36.41 -17.79 -6.58
C THR A 606 -36.09 -16.53 -5.77
N PRO A 607 -37.00 -16.10 -4.88
CA PRO A 607 -36.90 -14.81 -4.23
C PRO A 607 -35.88 -14.80 -3.08
N ALA A 608 -35.31 -13.63 -2.83
CA ALA A 608 -34.81 -13.24 -1.52
C ALA A 608 -35.99 -13.08 -0.54
N LEU A 609 -35.84 -13.56 0.70
CA LEU A 609 -36.90 -13.58 1.71
C LEU A 609 -36.49 -12.83 2.97
N TYR A 610 -37.46 -12.35 3.72
CA TYR A 610 -37.28 -11.89 5.09
C TYR A 610 -38.49 -12.20 5.97
N ALA A 611 -38.29 -12.24 7.28
CA ALA A 611 -39.34 -12.42 8.29
C ALA A 611 -38.98 -11.71 9.59
N GLU A 612 -40.00 -11.34 10.38
CA GLU A 612 -39.81 -10.83 11.75
C GLU A 612 -39.42 -12.01 12.66
N LEU A 613 -38.43 -11.81 13.53
CA LEU A 613 -38.07 -12.79 14.56
C LEU A 613 -39.00 -12.68 15.78
N THR A 614 -39.19 -13.78 16.49
CA THR A 614 -39.80 -13.76 17.83
C THR A 614 -38.89 -13.04 18.83
N ASP A 615 -39.43 -12.64 19.99
CA ASP A 615 -38.67 -11.88 20.98
C ASP A 615 -37.47 -12.65 21.57
N ASP A 616 -37.55 -13.98 21.59
CA ASP A 616 -36.44 -14.84 22.00
C ASP A 616 -35.36 -14.99 20.92
N MET A 617 -35.59 -14.47 19.71
CA MET A 617 -34.70 -14.56 18.53
C MET A 617 -34.48 -15.99 18.01
N LEU A 618 -35.24 -16.99 18.50
CA LEU A 618 -35.04 -18.41 18.18
C LEU A 618 -36.02 -18.96 17.12
N SER A 619 -36.95 -18.14 16.65
CA SER A 619 -37.97 -18.57 15.70
C SER A 619 -38.47 -17.41 14.83
N LEU A 620 -39.07 -17.75 13.69
CA LEU A 620 -39.78 -16.78 12.87
C LEU A 620 -41.14 -16.49 13.48
N LYS A 621 -41.54 -15.22 13.48
CA LYS A 621 -42.91 -14.82 13.83
C LYS A 621 -43.85 -15.30 12.74
N ASN A 622 -44.82 -16.12 13.12
CA ASN A 622 -45.71 -16.78 12.18
C ASN A 622 -46.43 -15.79 11.25
N GLY A 623 -46.50 -16.11 9.95
CA GLY A 623 -47.17 -15.31 8.94
C GLY A 623 -46.45 -14.01 8.53
N THR A 624 -45.19 -13.81 8.95
CA THR A 624 -44.41 -12.59 8.62
C THR A 624 -43.42 -12.77 7.47
N THR A 625 -43.22 -13.98 6.96
CA THR A 625 -42.34 -14.21 5.80
C THR A 625 -42.83 -13.47 4.56
N ARG A 626 -41.96 -12.71 3.91
CA ARG A 626 -42.26 -11.92 2.71
C ARG A 626 -41.13 -12.07 1.68
N VAL A 627 -41.50 -11.88 0.42
CA VAL A 627 -40.56 -11.75 -0.70
C VAL A 627 -39.97 -10.35 -0.73
N ILE A 628 -38.67 -10.25 -1.00
CA ILE A 628 -37.98 -9.01 -1.32
C ILE A 628 -37.97 -8.85 -2.84
N THR A 629 -38.55 -7.76 -3.33
CA THR A 629 -38.56 -7.39 -4.75
C THR A 629 -37.67 -6.19 -5.00
N GLY A 630 -37.20 -6.01 -6.24
CA GLY A 630 -36.36 -4.86 -6.62
C GLY A 630 -34.86 -5.15 -6.56
N LEU A 631 -34.46 -6.42 -6.47
CA LEU A 631 -33.07 -6.88 -6.46
C LEU A 631 -32.77 -7.63 -7.78
N PRO A 632 -32.43 -6.92 -8.88
CA PRO A 632 -32.12 -7.57 -10.15
C PRO A 632 -30.92 -8.51 -10.01
N GLU A 633 -30.99 -9.67 -10.67
CA GLU A 633 -29.91 -10.67 -10.69
C GLU A 633 -29.51 -11.19 -9.29
N PHE A 634 -30.43 -11.14 -8.32
CA PHE A 634 -30.18 -11.66 -6.97
C PHE A 634 -29.64 -13.09 -7.00
N ARG A 635 -28.43 -13.27 -6.46
CA ARG A 635 -27.86 -14.57 -6.15
C ARG A 635 -28.06 -14.95 -4.69
N GLU A 636 -27.42 -14.26 -3.74
CA GLU A 636 -27.33 -14.67 -2.33
C GLU A 636 -26.69 -13.54 -1.48
N GLY A 637 -26.23 -13.83 -0.26
CA GLY A 637 -25.42 -12.91 0.56
C GLY A 637 -26.06 -11.55 0.84
N ILE A 638 -27.33 -11.53 1.28
CA ILE A 638 -28.03 -10.30 1.65
C ILE A 638 -27.36 -9.71 2.90
N PHE A 639 -27.20 -8.40 2.95
CA PHE A 639 -26.75 -7.70 4.16
C PHE A 639 -27.41 -6.33 4.28
N MET A 640 -27.89 -6.00 5.48
CA MET A 640 -28.63 -4.77 5.76
C MET A 640 -27.84 -3.79 6.64
N ASN A 641 -27.85 -2.52 6.25
CA ASN A 641 -27.38 -1.41 7.08
C ASN A 641 -28.42 -0.29 7.13
N TYR A 642 -28.32 0.57 8.15
CA TYR A 642 -29.12 1.79 8.22
C TYR A 642 -28.24 2.99 8.49
N ARG A 643 -28.39 4.03 7.67
CA ARG A 643 -27.64 5.28 7.81
C ARG A 643 -28.55 6.45 7.49
N LYS A 644 -28.65 7.40 8.44
CA LYS A 644 -29.30 8.72 8.24
C LYS A 644 -30.69 8.66 7.58
N GLY A 645 -31.55 7.72 8.01
CA GLY A 645 -32.92 7.61 7.51
C GLY A 645 -33.12 6.62 6.36
N LEU A 646 -32.05 6.02 5.84
CA LEU A 646 -32.10 5.11 4.69
C LEU A 646 -31.62 3.71 5.08
N PHE A 647 -32.35 2.71 4.61
CA PHE A 647 -31.97 1.30 4.65
C PHE A 647 -31.15 1.00 3.40
N HIS A 648 -29.98 0.40 3.60
CA HIS A 648 -29.03 0.00 2.59
C HIS A 648 -28.99 -1.52 2.55
N LEU A 649 -29.40 -2.12 1.43
CA LEU A 649 -29.41 -3.55 1.22
C LEU A 649 -28.39 -3.89 0.14
N THR A 650 -27.35 -4.64 0.51
CA THR A 650 -26.38 -5.23 -0.42
C THR A 650 -26.67 -6.70 -0.62
N TYR A 651 -26.38 -7.22 -1.80
CA TYR A 651 -26.56 -8.64 -2.13
C TYR A 651 -25.59 -9.06 -3.21
N SER A 652 -25.29 -10.34 -3.31
CA SER A 652 -24.38 -10.87 -4.32
C SER A 652 -25.08 -11.17 -5.64
N ILE A 653 -24.35 -10.99 -6.73
CA ILE A 653 -24.73 -11.30 -8.11
C ILE A 653 -23.67 -12.23 -8.70
N ASP A 654 -24.10 -13.15 -9.57
CA ASP A 654 -23.38 -14.33 -10.07
C ASP A 654 -23.11 -15.41 -9.02
N ASP A 655 -22.68 -16.60 -9.44
CA ASP A 655 -22.33 -17.73 -8.58
C ASP A 655 -20.97 -17.50 -7.89
N THR A 656 -20.81 -17.93 -6.63
CA THR A 656 -19.54 -17.79 -5.88
C THR A 656 -18.34 -18.49 -6.55
N GLY A 657 -18.58 -19.49 -7.41
CA GLY A 657 -17.53 -20.13 -8.23
C GLY A 657 -17.12 -19.33 -9.47
N SER A 658 -17.82 -18.25 -9.79
CA SER A 658 -17.54 -17.37 -10.93
C SER A 658 -16.55 -16.28 -10.54
N GLU A 659 -15.57 -15.99 -11.40
CA GLU A 659 -14.71 -14.82 -11.23
C GLU A 659 -15.48 -13.48 -11.25
N ASN A 660 -16.71 -13.48 -11.77
CA ASN A 660 -17.60 -12.31 -11.87
C ASN A 660 -18.50 -12.11 -10.64
N TYR A 661 -18.36 -12.95 -9.61
CA TYR A 661 -19.07 -12.78 -8.34
C TYR A 661 -18.83 -11.37 -7.78
N ARG A 662 -19.92 -10.63 -7.50
CA ARG A 662 -19.90 -9.18 -7.24
C ARG A 662 -21.07 -8.74 -6.36
N VAL A 663 -21.06 -7.51 -5.85
CA VAL A 663 -22.08 -6.99 -4.93
C VAL A 663 -22.96 -5.93 -5.62
N GLY A 664 -24.26 -6.21 -5.69
CA GLY A 664 -25.31 -5.25 -6.04
C GLY A 664 -25.85 -4.52 -4.81
N TYR A 665 -26.48 -3.37 -5.03
CA TYR A 665 -26.90 -2.47 -3.97
C TYR A 665 -28.26 -1.84 -4.25
N ALA A 666 -29.11 -1.79 -3.23
CA ALA A 666 -30.42 -1.16 -3.27
C ALA A 666 -30.72 -0.40 -1.97
N THR A 667 -31.62 0.59 -2.02
CA THR A 667 -32.05 1.33 -0.83
C THR A 667 -33.56 1.38 -0.67
N SER A 668 -34.00 1.58 0.58
CA SER A 668 -35.39 1.91 0.89
C SER A 668 -35.49 2.82 2.11
N THR A 669 -36.64 3.46 2.29
CA THR A 669 -36.98 4.20 3.51
C THR A 669 -37.67 3.31 4.56
N SER A 670 -37.83 2.02 4.27
CA SER A 670 -38.45 1.02 5.14
C SER A 670 -37.74 -0.32 5.00
N VAL A 671 -37.60 -1.07 6.09
CA VAL A 671 -37.13 -2.46 6.09
C VAL A 671 -37.97 -3.37 5.19
N HIS A 672 -39.21 -2.96 4.88
CA HIS A 672 -40.15 -3.69 4.03
C HIS A 672 -40.02 -3.37 2.53
N GLY A 673 -39.17 -2.42 2.15
CA GLY A 673 -39.16 -1.87 0.79
C GLY A 673 -40.25 -0.81 0.56
N PRO A 674 -40.52 -0.44 -0.71
CA PRO A 674 -39.91 -0.97 -1.93
C PRO A 674 -38.42 -0.64 -2.03
N TRP A 675 -37.66 -1.55 -2.64
CA TRP A 675 -36.21 -1.39 -2.84
C TRP A 675 -35.92 -0.75 -4.21
N THR A 676 -35.06 0.26 -4.19
CA THR A 676 -34.57 0.96 -5.38
C THR A 676 -33.13 0.53 -5.64
N TYR A 677 -32.88 -0.15 -6.75
CA TYR A 677 -31.55 -0.62 -7.14
C TYR A 677 -30.67 0.53 -7.66
N HIS A 678 -29.39 0.52 -7.28
CA HIS A 678 -28.40 1.56 -7.60
C HIS A 678 -27.18 1.04 -8.36
N GLY A 679 -27.15 -0.23 -8.75
CA GLY A 679 -26.04 -0.80 -9.50
C GLY A 679 -25.11 -1.69 -8.67
N ILE A 680 -23.94 -1.96 -9.25
CA ILE A 680 -22.86 -2.74 -8.64
C ILE A 680 -21.96 -1.79 -7.85
N ILE A 681 -21.68 -2.15 -6.60
CA ILE A 681 -20.80 -1.36 -5.72
C ILE A 681 -19.47 -2.05 -5.43
N LEU A 682 -19.33 -3.35 -5.67
CA LEU A 682 -18.05 -4.06 -5.53
C LEU A 682 -17.94 -5.12 -6.62
N GLN A 683 -16.82 -5.17 -7.32
CA GLN A 683 -16.56 -6.12 -8.41
C GLN A 683 -15.07 -6.39 -8.57
N LYS A 684 -14.72 -7.46 -9.30
CA LYS A 684 -13.35 -7.87 -9.58
C LYS A 684 -12.48 -6.73 -10.12
N ASN A 685 -11.19 -6.80 -9.80
CA ASN A 685 -10.15 -5.95 -10.39
C ASN A 685 -9.04 -6.83 -10.99
N PRO A 686 -9.15 -7.25 -12.26
CA PRO A 686 -8.24 -8.23 -12.85
C PRO A 686 -6.80 -7.75 -12.97
N SER A 687 -6.54 -6.44 -13.05
CA SER A 687 -5.16 -5.91 -13.11
C SER A 687 -4.39 -6.14 -11.81
N LEU A 688 -5.10 -6.32 -10.69
CA LEU A 688 -4.53 -6.67 -9.39
C LEU A 688 -4.65 -8.18 -9.08
N GLY A 689 -5.16 -8.99 -10.02
CA GLY A 689 -5.48 -10.40 -9.78
C GLY A 689 -6.67 -10.63 -8.85
N ILE A 690 -7.42 -9.59 -8.49
CA ILE A 690 -8.59 -9.67 -7.61
C ILE A 690 -9.79 -10.16 -8.41
N LEU A 691 -10.31 -11.34 -8.06
CA LEU A 691 -11.46 -11.98 -8.70
C LEU A 691 -12.53 -12.34 -7.67
N ALA A 692 -13.79 -12.46 -8.12
CA ALA A 692 -14.92 -12.95 -7.32
C ALA A 692 -15.15 -12.21 -5.99
N THR A 693 -15.24 -10.88 -6.03
CA THR A 693 -15.47 -10.00 -4.86
C THR A 693 -16.95 -9.91 -4.50
N GLY A 694 -17.55 -11.02 -4.11
CA GLY A 694 -18.93 -11.08 -3.64
C GLY A 694 -19.02 -11.59 -2.20
N HIS A 695 -20.24 -11.69 -1.68
CA HIS A 695 -20.58 -11.93 -0.28
C HIS A 695 -19.88 -10.97 0.70
N SER A 696 -20.66 -10.04 1.25
CA SER A 696 -20.13 -8.96 2.06
C SER A 696 -20.98 -8.70 3.30
N SER A 697 -20.34 -8.13 4.31
CA SER A 697 -20.97 -7.46 5.45
C SER A 697 -20.35 -6.08 5.62
N ILE A 698 -21.10 -5.16 6.22
CA ILE A 698 -20.65 -3.77 6.40
C ILE A 698 -20.88 -3.35 7.85
N ILE A 699 -19.91 -2.68 8.44
CA ILE A 699 -20.05 -2.02 9.75
C ILE A 699 -19.86 -0.52 9.64
N ASN A 700 -20.47 0.19 10.59
CA ASN A 700 -20.09 1.53 10.98
C ASN A 700 -19.23 1.45 12.24
N VAL A 701 -18.15 2.23 12.29
CA VAL A 701 -17.39 2.40 13.52
C VAL A 701 -18.24 3.22 14.49
N PRO A 702 -18.53 2.74 15.72
CA PRO A 702 -19.39 3.44 16.66
C PRO A 702 -18.99 4.89 16.87
N ASN A 703 -19.98 5.77 16.99
CA ASN A 703 -19.81 7.21 17.19
C ASN A 703 -19.12 7.97 16.03
N THR A 704 -18.94 7.33 14.88
CA THR A 704 -18.36 7.95 13.68
C THR A 704 -19.31 7.84 12.49
N ASP A 705 -18.91 8.42 11.36
CA ASP A 705 -19.51 8.14 10.05
C ASP A 705 -18.53 7.37 9.16
N ASP A 706 -17.66 6.56 9.76
CA ASP A 706 -16.72 5.70 9.06
C ASP A 706 -17.30 4.31 8.90
N TRP A 707 -17.18 3.77 7.67
CA TRP A 707 -17.83 2.54 7.25
C TRP A 707 -16.86 1.64 6.52
N TYR A 708 -17.00 0.35 6.75
CA TYR A 708 -16.07 -0.66 6.24
C TYR A 708 -16.84 -1.90 5.79
N MET A 709 -16.47 -2.44 4.64
CA MET A 709 -17.04 -3.64 4.06
C MET A 709 -16.04 -4.79 4.20
N ALA A 710 -16.39 -5.80 4.99
CA ALA A 710 -15.71 -7.08 4.93
C ALA A 710 -16.33 -7.91 3.80
N TYR A 711 -15.51 -8.50 2.94
CA TYR A 711 -15.96 -9.35 1.85
C TYR A 711 -14.92 -10.42 1.56
N HIS A 712 -15.26 -11.42 0.74
CA HIS A 712 -14.27 -12.38 0.26
C HIS A 712 -13.92 -12.18 -1.21
N ARG A 713 -12.75 -12.68 -1.58
CA ARG A 713 -12.34 -12.85 -2.98
C ARG A 713 -11.72 -14.22 -3.18
N PHE A 714 -11.46 -14.62 -4.42
CA PHE A 714 -10.58 -15.77 -4.66
C PHE A 714 -9.21 -15.49 -4.05
N ALA A 715 -8.67 -16.48 -3.35
CA ALA A 715 -7.35 -16.40 -2.75
C ALA A 715 -6.27 -16.05 -3.80
N ILE A 716 -5.31 -15.22 -3.42
CA ILE A 716 -4.24 -14.81 -4.33
C ILE A 716 -2.92 -15.44 -3.87
N PRO A 717 -2.22 -16.21 -4.73
CA PRO A 717 -2.60 -16.63 -6.09
C PRO A 717 -3.48 -17.90 -6.11
N ASN A 718 -4.13 -18.16 -7.25
CA ASN A 718 -4.77 -19.44 -7.63
C ASN A 718 -6.04 -19.87 -6.88
N GLY A 719 -6.70 -18.94 -6.20
CA GLY A 719 -8.00 -19.18 -5.58
C GLY A 719 -9.12 -19.47 -6.58
N ASN A 720 -10.21 -20.00 -6.06
CA ASN A 720 -11.43 -20.36 -6.79
C ASN A 720 -12.62 -20.33 -5.83
N GLY A 721 -13.79 -20.78 -6.27
CA GLY A 721 -15.03 -20.79 -5.48
C GLY A 721 -14.94 -21.49 -4.12
N THR A 722 -13.98 -22.39 -3.91
CA THR A 722 -13.74 -23.12 -2.64
C THR A 722 -12.41 -22.75 -1.97
N ASN A 723 -11.70 -21.77 -2.51
CA ASN A 723 -10.43 -21.27 -2.01
C ASN A 723 -10.48 -19.74 -1.98
N ARG A 724 -11.23 -19.21 -1.02
CA ARG A 724 -11.49 -17.77 -0.87
C ARG A 724 -10.84 -17.22 0.40
N GLU A 725 -10.56 -15.93 0.38
CA GLU A 725 -9.90 -15.20 1.45
C GLU A 725 -10.70 -13.95 1.82
N THR A 726 -10.72 -13.60 3.12
CA THR A 726 -11.48 -12.45 3.65
C THR A 726 -10.62 -11.20 3.65
N THR A 727 -11.18 -10.09 3.18
CA THR A 727 -10.55 -8.77 3.14
C THR A 727 -11.54 -7.71 3.59
N ILE A 728 -11.04 -6.50 3.88
CA ILE A 728 -11.85 -5.34 4.25
C ILE A 728 -11.42 -4.15 3.41
N ASP A 729 -12.38 -3.39 2.90
CA ASP A 729 -12.15 -2.09 2.25
C ASP A 729 -13.14 -1.03 2.75
N ARG A 730 -12.75 0.24 2.60
CA ARG A 730 -13.53 1.38 3.10
C ARG A 730 -14.76 1.65 2.23
N VAL A 731 -15.88 1.95 2.88
CA VAL A 731 -17.14 2.34 2.26
C VAL A 731 -17.33 3.84 2.40
N TYR A 732 -17.55 4.51 1.28
CA TYR A 732 -17.85 5.94 1.23
C TYR A 732 -19.28 6.16 0.77
N PHE A 733 -19.89 7.24 1.24
CA PHE A 733 -21.21 7.68 0.80
C PHE A 733 -21.09 8.97 -0.03
N ASP A 734 -21.97 9.15 -1.01
CA ASP A 734 -22.13 10.41 -1.74
C ASP A 734 -23.04 11.40 -0.98
N ASP A 735 -23.24 12.57 -1.58
CA ASP A 735 -24.04 13.65 -1.00
C ASP A 735 -25.54 13.30 -0.93
N GLN A 736 -25.97 12.32 -1.73
CA GLN A 736 -27.32 11.75 -1.73
C GLN A 736 -27.46 10.65 -0.68
N GLY A 737 -26.38 10.31 0.02
CA GLY A 737 -26.32 9.27 1.03
C GLY A 737 -26.26 7.86 0.46
N LEU A 738 -25.93 7.68 -0.81
CA LEU A 738 -25.77 6.37 -1.45
C LEU A 738 -24.32 5.87 -1.31
N ILE A 739 -24.15 4.55 -1.25
CA ILE A 739 -22.81 3.93 -1.25
C ILE A 739 -22.14 4.19 -2.61
N LYS A 740 -20.94 4.77 -2.58
CA LYS A 740 -20.05 4.86 -3.75
C LYS A 740 -19.46 3.48 -4.06
N PRO A 741 -19.04 3.22 -5.32
CA PRO A 741 -18.31 2.00 -5.63
C PRO A 741 -17.11 1.80 -4.69
N VAL A 742 -17.10 0.68 -3.99
CA VAL A 742 -16.01 0.20 -3.15
C VAL A 742 -14.88 -0.27 -4.06
N VAL A 743 -13.67 0.21 -3.78
CA VAL A 743 -12.48 -0.14 -4.55
C VAL A 743 -11.78 -1.29 -3.83
N PRO A 744 -11.74 -2.51 -4.39
CA PRO A 744 -11.04 -3.62 -3.74
C PRO A 744 -9.52 -3.43 -3.82
N THR A 745 -8.82 -3.63 -2.70
CA THR A 745 -7.37 -3.40 -2.59
C THR A 745 -6.58 -4.68 -2.27
N LEU A 746 -5.25 -4.65 -2.44
CA LEU A 746 -4.36 -5.74 -1.97
C LEU A 746 -3.84 -5.46 -0.56
N GLU A 747 -4.02 -4.24 -0.07
CA GLU A 747 -3.48 -3.74 1.18
C GLU A 747 -4.52 -3.81 2.32
N SER A 748 -5.81 -3.92 1.99
CA SER A 748 -6.93 -3.78 2.93
C SER A 748 -6.94 -2.41 3.61
N VAL A 749 -7.48 -2.31 4.82
CA VAL A 749 -7.66 -1.05 5.54
C VAL A 749 -6.53 -0.77 6.53
N PRO A 750 -6.21 0.51 6.80
CA PRO A 750 -5.34 0.87 7.91
C PRO A 750 -6.00 0.56 9.27
N PRO A 751 -5.23 0.53 10.37
CA PRO A 751 -5.78 0.37 11.71
C PRO A 751 -6.80 1.46 12.05
N GLU A 752 -7.97 1.04 12.54
CA GLU A 752 -9.09 1.89 12.94
C GLU A 752 -9.66 1.41 14.27
N THR A 753 -9.32 2.08 15.36
CA THR A 753 -9.84 1.75 16.70
C THR A 753 -11.25 2.29 16.91
N ILE A 754 -12.04 1.61 17.74
CA ILE A 754 -13.35 2.13 18.16
C ILE A 754 -13.13 3.29 19.13
N PRO A 755 -13.66 4.50 18.86
CA PRO A 755 -13.57 5.61 19.81
C PRO A 755 -14.25 5.29 21.13
N ALA A 756 -13.62 5.72 22.23
CA ALA A 756 -14.11 5.52 23.60
C ALA A 756 -15.41 6.27 23.90
#